data_AF-A0A848JZM2-F1
#
_entry.id   AF-A0A848JZM2-F1
#
_cell.length_a   1.000
_cell.length_b   1.000
_cell.length_c   1.000
_cell.angle_alpha   90.00
_cell.angle_beta   90.00
_cell.angle_gamma   90.00
#
_symmetry.space_group_name_H-M   'P 1'
#
loop_
_entity.id
_entity.type
_entity.pdbx_description
1 polymer ?
#
loop_
_entity_poly.entity_id
_entity_poly.type
_entity_poly.pdbx_seq_one_letter_code
_entity_poly.pdbx_strand_id
1 'polypeptide(L)'
;MSRYTRRLAALAAATFLGAAMPALAQFAPDPSADPALVARGEYIAKAADCMPCHTGDKSKPFAGGLALNTPFGAIYSPNITSDRTTGIGQWTYDQFVNAVRNGIRKDGAYLYPAMPFDAYTEISDDDMKALWAYARAIPPIPNTPPANQLEFPFNIRLGMLAWRELFFDQGRFHPTAGKSDAWNRGAYLVNALGHCGDCHTPRNLMGATKAKAAFLGADIDGFWAPDIDTASLKKTWTPETLANFFATGSAPGKTSVFGPMAEVIHDSLSKLTADDRAALVTYLFDAPPPADKPAVQKASPLSADVYARASKLYIDNCAVCHMDKGAGRTDTIPALAGNPAVIAAEPYNVIMAVLGGLPAGGTYGAMPSFAGRLDDQQIADLANYVRTSWGNTAAPNVTSSMVAAWRATAHVPDYGTQAASAFTCPDVGGAPGSDGPDAKAVAALSSMMAGGQRSIPMMVDAYKAASGSAGSGTIVDALTAAYCPVVAKSNAPDWQKTAELRRFTLQAAMEVSRRTISGPVDSQPIAWALPVGPGLVLKEPASLADKLACPADDGKAVPTDLSAGAAKLLTGVKPPMQGAAIASAATTLYQQNPKARPSDVANALIASYCRIVTGVKTSVAEQNALLNQFAGQAVQTLQLLPPRKTVVEAAPAATPAAPAKKK
;
A
#
# COMPACT_ATOMS: atom_id res chain seq x y z
N MET A 1 -27.06 44.91 65.01
CA MET A 1 -26.38 45.53 63.86
C MET A 1 -25.56 46.71 64.35
N SER A 2 -24.22 46.68 64.26
CA SER A 2 -23.47 47.93 64.14
C SER A 2 -22.10 47.71 63.52
N ARG A 3 -22.09 47.80 62.18
CA ARG A 3 -21.16 48.59 61.33
C ARG A 3 -19.64 48.48 61.48
N TYR A 4 -19.06 47.65 62.37
CA TYR A 4 -17.59 47.57 62.52
C TYR A 4 -16.94 46.29 61.98
N THR A 5 -17.67 45.19 61.78
CA THR A 5 -17.08 43.93 61.31
C THR A 5 -17.08 43.73 59.79
N ARG A 6 -17.63 44.66 59.00
CA ARG A 6 -17.68 44.55 57.52
C ARG A 6 -16.59 45.31 56.76
N ARG A 7 -15.75 46.13 57.41
CA ARG A 7 -14.71 46.92 56.71
C ARG A 7 -13.30 46.33 56.72
N LEU A 8 -13.01 45.32 57.54
CA LEU A 8 -11.69 44.66 57.55
C LEU A 8 -11.57 43.49 56.56
N ALA A 9 -12.68 42.93 56.08
CA ALA A 9 -12.67 41.86 55.07
C ALA A 9 -12.43 42.39 53.64
N ALA A 10 -12.59 43.69 53.39
CA ALA A 10 -12.46 44.28 52.05
C ALA A 10 -11.02 44.74 51.70
N LEU A 11 -10.12 44.91 52.69
CA LEU A 11 -8.71 45.25 52.43
C LEU A 11 -7.76 44.05 52.40
N ALA A 12 -8.18 42.88 52.90
CA ALA A 12 -7.40 41.64 52.78
C ALA A 12 -7.66 40.88 51.46
N ALA A 13 -8.74 41.20 50.74
CA ALA A 13 -9.06 40.60 49.45
C ALA A 13 -8.45 41.35 48.24
N ALA A 14 -7.92 42.56 48.44
CA ALA A 14 -7.27 43.36 47.38
C ALA A 14 -5.75 43.21 47.32
N THR A 15 -5.13 42.52 48.29
CA THR A 15 -3.68 42.23 48.33
C THR A 15 -3.34 40.76 48.08
N PHE A 16 -4.34 39.89 47.89
CA PHE A 16 -4.16 38.46 47.59
C PHE A 16 -4.61 38.05 46.18
N LEU A 17 -4.91 39.00 45.28
CA LEU A 17 -5.11 38.76 43.85
C LEU A 17 -3.90 39.16 42.97
N GLY A 18 -2.75 39.46 43.57
CA GLY A 18 -1.53 39.86 42.87
C GLY A 18 -0.38 38.85 42.90
N ALA A 19 -0.56 37.67 43.52
CA ALA A 19 0.54 36.75 43.79
C ALA A 19 0.13 35.28 43.65
N ALA A 20 -0.33 34.88 42.45
CA ALA A 20 -0.48 33.47 42.08
C ALA A 20 -0.51 33.24 40.56
N MET A 21 0.35 33.94 39.80
CA MET A 21 0.78 33.48 38.48
C MET A 21 2.27 33.16 38.52
N PRO A 22 2.68 31.96 38.97
CA PRO A 22 3.98 31.47 38.56
C PRO A 22 3.87 30.99 37.11
N ALA A 23 4.56 31.70 36.23
CA ALA A 23 5.20 31.14 35.04
C ALA A 23 4.28 30.47 33.99
N LEU A 24 3.29 31.20 33.48
CA LEU A 24 3.15 31.30 32.02
C LEU A 24 3.87 32.56 31.55
N ALA A 25 5.15 32.69 31.94
CA ALA A 25 6.06 33.48 31.17
C ALA A 25 6.06 32.83 29.79
N GLN A 26 5.49 33.54 28.84
CA GLN A 26 5.64 33.28 27.43
C GLN A 26 7.12 32.98 27.20
N PHE A 27 7.45 31.72 26.87
CA PHE A 27 8.71 31.44 26.20
C PHE A 27 8.54 31.95 24.77
N ALA A 28 8.51 33.27 24.66
CA ALA A 28 8.73 33.94 23.40
C ALA A 28 10.12 33.51 22.92
N PRO A 29 10.28 33.27 21.61
CA PRO A 29 11.60 33.16 21.01
C PRO A 29 12.46 34.32 21.51
N ASP A 30 13.76 34.09 21.71
CA ASP A 30 14.69 35.13 22.11
C ASP A 30 14.44 36.39 21.25
N PRO A 31 13.98 37.51 21.84
CA PRO A 31 13.62 38.71 21.08
C PRO A 31 14.83 39.35 20.38
N SER A 32 16.05 38.85 20.61
CA SER A 32 17.27 39.24 19.91
C SER A 32 17.56 38.45 18.63
N ALA A 33 16.84 37.36 18.36
CA ALA A 33 17.02 36.58 17.13
C ALA A 33 16.36 37.31 15.95
N ASP A 34 17.15 37.68 14.94
CA ASP A 34 16.64 38.25 13.68
C ASP A 34 15.56 37.32 13.09
N PRO A 35 14.28 37.76 13.00
CA PRO A 35 13.21 36.92 12.50
C PRO A 35 13.45 36.40 11.08
N ALA A 36 14.15 37.18 10.24
CA ALA A 36 14.49 36.76 8.89
C ALA A 36 15.53 35.62 8.90
N LEU A 37 16.50 35.68 9.82
CA LEU A 37 17.50 34.63 9.99
C LEU A 37 16.87 33.33 10.53
N VAL A 38 15.94 33.44 11.49
CA VAL A 38 15.18 32.28 12.00
C VAL A 38 14.31 31.67 10.90
N ALA A 39 13.60 32.47 10.11
CA ALA A 39 12.80 31.99 9.00
C ALA A 39 13.65 31.30 7.92
N ARG A 40 14.84 31.84 7.61
CA ARG A 40 15.81 31.17 6.75
C ARG A 40 16.25 29.83 7.37
N GLY A 41 16.55 29.80 8.66
CA GLY A 41 16.95 28.59 9.37
C GLY A 41 15.88 27.51 9.34
N GLU A 42 14.61 27.89 9.51
CA GLU A 42 13.47 26.99 9.38
C GLU A 42 13.40 26.39 7.98
N TYR A 43 13.59 27.22 6.95
CA TYR A 43 13.61 26.77 5.56
C TYR A 43 14.74 25.77 5.30
N ILE A 44 15.95 26.06 5.79
CA ILE A 44 17.09 25.14 5.65
C ILE A 44 16.86 23.85 6.45
N ALA A 45 16.28 23.92 7.64
CA ALA A 45 15.96 22.74 8.45
C ALA A 45 14.93 21.82 7.77
N LYS A 46 13.97 22.40 7.05
CA LYS A 46 13.04 21.66 6.19
C LYS A 46 13.78 21.05 4.99
N ALA A 47 14.58 21.83 4.27
CA ALA A 47 15.35 21.34 3.13
C ALA A 47 16.37 20.24 3.49
N ALA A 48 16.91 20.29 4.71
CA ALA A 48 17.82 19.30 5.27
C ALA A 48 17.13 18.14 5.99
N ASP A 49 15.80 18.13 6.04
CA ASP A 49 15.03 17.04 6.65
C ASP A 49 15.36 16.78 8.14
N CYS A 50 15.64 17.85 8.91
CA CYS A 50 15.99 17.70 10.33
C CYS A 50 14.80 17.19 11.17
N MET A 51 13.57 17.62 10.85
CA MET A 51 12.39 17.37 11.68
C MET A 51 11.98 15.90 11.73
N PRO A 52 11.86 15.15 10.62
CA PRO A 52 11.46 13.74 10.67
C PRO A 52 12.46 12.91 11.46
N CYS A 53 13.75 13.09 11.20
CA CYS A 53 14.81 12.37 11.91
C CYS A 53 14.81 12.65 13.43
N HIS A 54 14.58 13.90 13.83
CA HIS A 54 14.60 14.30 15.24
C HIS A 54 13.23 14.24 15.94
N THR A 55 12.26 13.50 15.40
CA THR A 55 10.91 13.37 16.01
C THR A 55 10.49 11.91 16.11
N GLY A 56 10.63 11.29 17.30
CA GLY A 56 10.09 9.94 17.54
C GLY A 56 8.61 9.94 17.91
N ASP A 57 8.19 10.91 18.72
CA ASP A 57 6.79 11.13 19.09
C ASP A 57 6.27 12.36 18.35
N LYS A 58 5.29 12.17 17.46
CA LYS A 58 4.72 13.25 16.63
C LYS A 58 4.07 14.37 17.45
N SER A 59 3.71 14.12 18.71
CA SER A 59 3.23 15.16 19.63
C SER A 59 4.35 16.02 20.23
N LYS A 60 5.61 15.62 20.04
CA LYS A 60 6.83 16.25 20.57
C LYS A 60 7.86 16.47 19.46
N PRO A 61 7.59 17.40 18.51
CA PRO A 61 8.49 17.67 17.40
C PRO A 61 9.90 18.03 17.88
N PHE A 62 10.93 17.53 17.19
CA PHE A 62 12.36 17.74 17.48
C PHE A 62 12.87 17.18 18.83
N ALA A 63 12.02 16.51 19.61
CA ALA A 63 12.38 15.99 20.93
C ALA A 63 13.16 14.66 20.86
N GLY A 64 13.55 14.19 19.68
CA GLY A 64 14.30 12.95 19.46
C GLY A 64 13.47 11.70 19.68
N GLY A 65 14.16 10.56 19.77
CA GLY A 65 13.55 9.25 20.08
C GLY A 65 13.09 8.44 18.87
N LEU A 66 13.35 8.90 17.63
CA LEU A 66 13.13 8.08 16.45
C LEU A 66 14.15 6.94 16.44
N ALA A 67 13.68 5.70 16.29
CA ALA A 67 14.52 4.53 16.13
C ALA A 67 14.87 4.36 14.64
N LEU A 68 16.16 4.40 14.31
CA LEU A 68 16.70 4.06 13.01
C LEU A 68 17.24 2.62 13.09
N ASN A 69 16.57 1.70 12.42
CA ASN A 69 17.02 0.32 12.34
C ASN A 69 18.17 0.23 11.34
N THR A 70 19.34 -0.21 11.81
CA THR A 70 20.49 -0.47 10.95
C THR A 70 20.83 -1.95 10.99
N PRO A 71 21.60 -2.47 10.02
CA PRO A 71 22.15 -3.82 10.10
C PRO A 71 23.03 -4.07 11.33
N PHE A 72 23.39 -3.02 12.08
CA PHE A 72 24.26 -3.07 13.26
C PHE A 72 23.49 -2.90 14.57
N GLY A 73 22.17 -2.78 14.52
CA GLY A 73 21.29 -2.50 15.65
C GLY A 73 20.55 -1.15 15.53
N ALA A 74 19.80 -0.79 16.57
CA ALA A 74 18.98 0.43 16.57
C ALA A 74 19.77 1.66 17.06
N ILE A 75 19.68 2.77 16.32
CA ILE A 75 20.21 4.08 16.69
C ILE A 75 19.03 5.00 16.99
N TYR A 76 19.07 5.75 18.09
CA TYR A 76 18.02 6.69 18.45
C TYR A 76 18.44 8.13 18.20
N SER A 77 17.54 8.92 17.60
CA SER A 77 17.81 10.34 17.36
C SER A 77 17.80 11.16 18.65
N PRO A 78 18.72 12.14 18.81
CA PRO A 78 18.79 12.97 19.99
C PRO A 78 17.71 14.07 19.98
N ASN A 79 17.37 14.58 21.17
CA ASN A 79 16.54 15.77 21.34
C ASN A 79 17.34 17.03 20.93
N ILE A 80 16.85 17.78 19.94
CA ILE A 80 17.48 19.03 19.46
C ILE A 80 16.66 20.28 19.77
N THR A 81 15.67 20.17 20.66
CA THR A 81 14.94 21.36 21.16
C THR A 81 15.83 22.25 22.02
N SER A 82 15.37 23.47 22.30
CA SER A 82 16.08 24.40 23.20
C SER A 82 16.01 24.01 24.68
N ASP A 83 15.55 22.79 25.02
CA ASP A 83 15.58 22.30 26.38
C ASP A 83 17.02 22.27 26.92
N ARG A 84 17.19 22.78 28.15
CA ARG A 84 18.52 22.99 28.74
C ARG A 84 19.13 21.73 29.36
N THR A 85 18.34 20.68 29.57
CA THR A 85 18.79 19.48 30.29
C THR A 85 18.97 18.30 29.35
N THR A 86 18.01 18.10 28.46
CA THR A 86 17.90 16.96 27.55
C THR A 86 18.09 17.34 26.08
N GLY A 87 17.93 18.62 25.74
CA GLY A 87 18.13 19.18 24.39
C GLY A 87 19.47 19.93 24.21
N ILE A 88 19.50 20.84 23.24
CA ILE A 88 20.69 21.63 22.88
C ILE A 88 20.69 23.03 23.52
N GLY A 89 19.83 23.29 24.51
CA GLY A 89 19.66 24.60 25.14
C GLY A 89 20.91 25.18 25.81
N GLN A 90 21.91 24.34 26.12
CA GLN A 90 23.21 24.75 26.68
C GLN A 90 24.39 24.59 25.70
N TRP A 91 24.12 24.37 24.42
CA TRP A 91 25.18 24.24 23.42
C TRP A 91 25.66 25.62 22.98
N THR A 92 26.93 25.71 22.60
CA THR A 92 27.47 26.87 21.89
C THR A 92 27.28 26.70 20.38
N TYR A 93 27.41 27.79 19.63
CA TYR A 93 27.40 27.73 18.16
C TYR A 93 28.47 26.76 17.64
N ASP A 94 29.70 26.83 18.16
CA ASP A 94 30.79 25.95 17.71
C ASP A 94 30.53 24.47 18.02
N GLN A 95 29.88 24.16 19.14
CA GLN A 95 29.45 22.79 19.46
C GLN A 95 28.39 22.29 18.48
N PHE A 96 27.45 23.16 18.08
CA PHE A 96 26.45 22.85 17.07
C PHE A 96 27.09 22.61 15.70
N VAL A 97 27.96 23.53 15.26
CA VAL A 97 28.72 23.41 13.99
C VAL A 97 29.51 22.10 13.96
N ASN A 98 30.21 21.77 15.06
CA ASN A 98 30.99 20.54 15.16
C ASN A 98 30.12 19.28 15.08
N ALA A 99 28.94 19.28 15.70
CA ALA A 99 28.05 18.13 15.60
C ALA A 99 27.47 17.98 14.19
N VAL A 100 26.96 19.07 13.60
CA VAL A 100 26.27 19.01 12.31
C VAL A 100 27.24 18.77 11.16
N ARG A 101 28.39 19.45 11.12
CA ARG A 101 29.34 19.35 10.00
C ARG A 101 30.47 18.36 10.20
N ASN A 102 30.95 18.21 11.43
CA ASN A 102 32.17 17.43 11.69
C ASN A 102 31.89 16.09 12.36
N GLY A 103 30.62 15.81 12.68
CA GLY A 103 30.23 14.59 13.36
C GLY A 103 30.78 14.51 14.78
N ILE A 104 30.95 15.61 15.51
CA ILE A 104 31.54 15.61 16.87
C ILE A 104 30.52 16.15 17.88
N ARG A 105 30.14 15.33 18.85
CA ARG A 105 29.22 15.71 19.93
C ARG A 105 29.83 16.74 20.87
N LYS A 106 28.97 17.40 21.66
CA LYS A 106 29.38 18.31 22.75
C LYS A 106 30.36 17.67 23.76
N ASP A 107 30.26 16.36 23.97
CA ASP A 107 31.14 15.58 24.87
C ASP A 107 32.46 15.12 24.20
N GLY A 108 32.68 15.47 22.92
CA GLY A 108 33.85 15.08 22.14
C GLY A 108 33.73 13.73 21.43
N ALA A 109 32.65 12.97 21.66
CA ALA A 109 32.46 11.68 20.99
C ALA A 109 32.01 11.85 19.53
N TYR A 110 32.58 11.06 18.62
CA TYR A 110 32.20 11.04 17.20
C TYR A 110 30.78 10.50 16.99
N LEU A 111 29.95 11.18 16.19
CA LEU A 111 28.62 10.72 15.80
C LEU A 111 28.69 9.47 14.93
N TYR A 112 27.62 8.65 15.00
CA TYR A 112 27.42 7.63 13.98
C TYR A 112 26.97 8.33 12.70
N PRO A 113 27.36 7.84 11.51
CA PRO A 113 26.99 8.43 10.21
C PRO A 113 25.50 8.24 9.86
N ALA A 114 24.67 7.84 10.83
CA ALA A 114 23.22 8.00 10.75
C ALA A 114 22.80 9.48 10.84
N MET A 115 23.62 10.32 11.49
CA MET A 115 23.57 11.77 11.25
C MET A 115 24.43 12.04 10.02
N PRO A 116 23.90 12.60 8.92
CA PRO A 116 24.61 12.71 7.65
C PRO A 116 25.58 13.90 7.65
N PHE A 117 26.53 13.89 8.59
CA PHE A 117 27.53 14.94 8.73
C PHE A 117 28.50 14.98 7.54
N ASP A 118 28.66 13.86 6.84
CA ASP A 118 29.40 13.72 5.58
C ASP A 118 28.74 14.48 4.42
N ALA A 119 27.42 14.60 4.40
CA ALA A 119 26.71 15.52 3.51
C ALA A 119 26.71 16.97 4.06
N TYR A 120 26.35 17.13 5.34
CA TYR A 120 26.17 18.44 5.94
C TYR A 120 27.45 19.28 6.09
N THR A 121 28.62 18.66 5.98
CA THR A 121 29.89 19.40 5.92
C THR A 121 29.85 20.51 4.87
N GLU A 122 29.18 20.26 3.74
CA GLU A 122 29.03 21.17 2.61
C GLU A 122 28.11 22.36 2.86
N ILE A 123 27.28 22.35 3.93
CA ILE A 123 26.40 23.47 4.29
C ILE A 123 27.21 24.76 4.36
N SER A 124 26.69 25.87 3.81
CA SER A 124 27.36 27.17 3.84
C SER A 124 27.37 27.79 5.25
N ASP A 125 28.34 28.64 5.56
CA ASP A 125 28.46 29.25 6.90
C ASP A 125 27.24 30.11 7.27
N ASP A 126 26.63 30.77 6.29
CA ASP A 126 25.42 31.56 6.51
C ASP A 126 24.20 30.68 6.77
N ASP A 127 24.04 29.57 6.05
CA ASP A 127 22.97 28.61 6.32
C ASP A 127 23.17 27.91 7.67
N MET A 128 24.41 27.66 8.09
CA MET A 128 24.71 27.11 9.41
C MET A 128 24.36 28.08 10.54
N LYS A 129 24.61 29.38 10.37
CA LYS A 129 24.15 30.41 11.32
C LYS A 129 22.62 30.49 11.37
N ALA A 130 21.97 30.41 10.21
CA ALA A 130 20.51 30.41 10.12
C ALA A 130 19.91 29.18 10.83
N LEU A 131 20.44 27.98 10.55
CA LEU A 131 20.07 26.74 11.23
C LEU A 131 20.22 26.85 12.74
N TRP A 132 21.33 27.41 13.22
CA TRP A 132 21.53 27.63 14.65
C TRP A 132 20.48 28.58 15.23
N ALA A 133 20.20 29.71 14.57
CA ALA A 133 19.16 30.64 15.01
C ALA A 133 17.78 29.97 15.11
N TYR A 134 17.42 29.14 14.13
CA TYR A 134 16.18 28.37 14.17
C TYR A 134 16.18 27.32 15.28
N ALA A 135 17.26 26.54 15.41
CA ALA A 135 17.37 25.50 16.43
C ALA A 135 17.22 26.07 17.86
N ARG A 136 17.73 27.29 18.08
CA ARG A 136 17.55 28.07 19.33
C ARG A 136 16.15 28.64 19.53
N ALA A 137 15.35 28.73 18.48
CA ALA A 137 13.96 29.16 18.54
C ALA A 137 12.98 27.98 18.73
N ILE A 138 13.43 26.73 18.57
CA ILE A 138 12.58 25.54 18.80
C ILE A 138 12.19 25.50 20.29
N PRO A 139 10.88 25.44 20.63
CA PRO A 139 10.41 25.40 22.01
C PRO A 139 11.04 24.25 22.81
N PRO A 140 11.38 24.47 24.09
CA PRO A 140 11.99 23.43 24.92
C PRO A 140 10.98 22.31 25.23
N ILE A 141 11.32 21.07 24.85
CA ILE A 141 10.53 19.88 25.20
C ILE A 141 11.47 18.91 25.93
N PRO A 142 11.32 18.73 27.25
CA PRO A 142 12.11 17.75 27.99
C PRO A 142 11.80 16.34 27.50
N ASN A 143 12.81 15.67 26.95
CA ASN A 143 12.71 14.28 26.52
C ASN A 143 14.11 13.68 26.44
N THR A 144 14.33 12.55 27.10
CA THR A 144 15.58 11.78 27.03
C THR A 144 15.34 10.55 26.15
N PRO A 145 15.84 10.52 24.91
CA PRO A 145 15.74 9.35 24.05
C PRO A 145 16.41 8.11 24.66
N PRO A 146 15.97 6.89 24.29
CA PRO A 146 16.67 5.66 24.65
C PRO A 146 18.13 5.68 24.21
N ALA A 147 18.98 4.91 24.89
CA ALA A 147 20.35 4.69 24.44
C ALA A 147 20.38 3.84 23.17
N ASN A 148 21.39 4.06 22.32
CA ASN A 148 21.62 3.23 21.13
C ASN A 148 21.81 1.75 21.50
N GLN A 149 21.20 0.88 20.73
CA GLN A 149 21.24 -0.58 20.91
C GLN A 149 22.04 -1.21 19.77
N LEU A 150 23.27 -0.71 19.58
CA LEU A 150 24.19 -1.27 18.60
C LEU A 150 24.87 -2.52 19.15
N GLU A 151 25.11 -3.48 18.29
CA GLU A 151 25.79 -4.73 18.62
C GLU A 151 27.31 -4.54 18.64
N PHE A 152 28.02 -5.41 19.36
CA PHE A 152 29.48 -5.44 19.29
C PHE A 152 29.94 -5.88 17.89
N PRO A 153 30.97 -5.23 17.30
CA PRO A 153 31.82 -4.17 17.86
C PRO A 153 31.35 -2.73 17.57
N PHE A 154 30.22 -2.54 16.89
CA PHE A 154 29.71 -1.24 16.46
C PHE A 154 29.27 -0.33 17.61
N ASN A 155 29.06 -0.89 18.81
CA ASN A 155 28.85 -0.13 20.04
C ASN A 155 30.11 0.59 20.57
N ILE A 156 31.31 0.25 20.08
CA ILE A 156 32.56 0.88 20.51
C ILE A 156 32.78 2.18 19.73
N ARG A 157 32.53 3.30 20.40
CA ARG A 157 32.59 4.65 19.83
C ARG A 157 33.92 5.01 19.18
N LEU A 158 35.04 4.46 19.67
CA LEU A 158 36.37 4.70 19.09
C LEU A 158 36.47 4.23 17.64
N GLY A 159 35.69 3.22 17.24
CA GLY A 159 35.64 2.76 15.85
C GLY A 159 35.18 3.86 14.88
N MET A 160 34.42 4.86 15.35
CA MET A 160 34.00 6.00 14.54
C MET A 160 35.13 6.96 14.19
N LEU A 161 36.22 6.99 14.98
CA LEU A 161 37.43 7.71 14.57
C LEU A 161 38.00 7.09 13.29
N ALA A 162 38.18 5.78 13.28
CA ALA A 162 38.68 5.06 12.10
C ALA A 162 37.73 5.20 10.91
N TRP A 163 36.42 5.10 11.14
CA TRP A 163 35.42 5.30 10.08
C TRP A 163 35.53 6.69 9.47
N ARG A 164 35.62 7.74 10.31
CA ARG A 164 35.72 9.13 9.87
C ARG A 164 36.97 9.35 9.02
N GLU A 165 38.14 8.89 9.46
CA GLU A 165 39.39 9.06 8.70
C GLU A 165 39.37 8.34 7.33
N LEU A 166 38.54 7.32 7.16
CA LEU A 166 38.42 6.58 5.91
C LEU A 166 37.35 7.12 4.96
N PHE A 167 36.29 7.74 5.49
CA PHE A 167 35.06 8.03 4.72
C PHE A 167 34.55 9.46 4.81
N PHE A 168 35.10 10.31 5.67
CA PHE A 168 34.66 11.69 5.82
C PHE A 168 35.66 12.68 5.22
N ASP A 169 35.24 13.35 4.16
CA ASP A 169 35.97 14.47 3.56
C ASP A 169 35.34 15.80 4.03
N GLN A 170 36.08 16.54 4.87
CA GLN A 170 35.62 17.83 5.35
C GLN A 170 35.67 18.88 4.23
N GLY A 171 34.56 19.56 3.95
CA GLY A 171 34.48 20.51 2.85
C GLY A 171 33.43 21.59 3.01
N ARG A 172 33.32 22.48 2.03
CA ARG A 172 32.18 23.40 1.82
C ARG A 172 31.69 23.21 0.39
N PHE A 173 30.41 23.42 0.16
CA PHE A 173 29.90 23.44 -1.19
C PHE A 173 30.59 24.54 -2.00
N HIS A 174 31.13 24.17 -3.15
CA HIS A 174 31.73 25.09 -4.11
C HIS A 174 30.98 24.99 -5.44
N PRO A 175 30.44 26.09 -5.98
CA PRO A 175 29.81 26.09 -7.29
C PRO A 175 30.73 25.51 -8.36
N THR A 176 30.20 24.60 -9.16
CA THR A 176 30.90 24.01 -10.29
C THR A 176 30.98 25.04 -11.42
N ALA A 177 32.20 25.36 -11.84
CA ALA A 177 32.44 26.30 -12.93
C ALA A 177 31.80 25.80 -14.25
N GLY A 178 31.16 26.72 -14.99
CA GLY A 178 30.49 26.40 -16.25
C GLY A 178 29.09 25.78 -16.12
N LYS A 179 28.63 25.50 -14.90
CA LYS A 179 27.22 25.14 -14.62
C LYS A 179 26.41 26.38 -14.26
N SER A 180 25.11 26.34 -14.53
CA SER A 180 24.19 27.44 -14.20
C SER A 180 23.97 27.57 -12.70
N ASP A 181 23.50 28.74 -12.26
CA ASP A 181 23.13 28.97 -10.86
C ASP A 181 22.06 28.00 -10.38
N ALA A 182 21.07 27.67 -11.23
CA ALA A 182 20.05 26.68 -10.93
C ALA A 182 20.64 25.27 -10.75
N TRP A 183 21.62 24.88 -11.56
CA TRP A 183 22.31 23.60 -11.41
C TRP A 183 23.11 23.55 -10.11
N ASN A 184 23.86 24.61 -9.79
CA ASN A 184 24.64 24.71 -8.55
C ASN A 184 23.74 24.73 -7.31
N ARG A 185 22.61 25.44 -7.38
CA ARG A 185 21.59 25.41 -6.33
C ARG A 185 21.03 23.99 -6.15
N GLY A 186 20.73 23.30 -7.25
CA GLY A 186 20.28 21.92 -7.23
C GLY A 186 21.30 20.97 -6.63
N ALA A 187 22.57 21.10 -7.00
CA ALA A 187 23.66 20.30 -6.44
C ALA A 187 23.77 20.48 -4.93
N TYR A 188 23.71 21.72 -4.45
CA TYR A 188 23.71 22.02 -3.01
C TYR A 188 22.50 21.41 -2.29
N LEU A 189 21.31 21.52 -2.89
CA LEU A 189 20.09 20.94 -2.31
C LEU A 189 20.11 19.41 -2.31
N VAL A 190 20.64 18.75 -3.34
CA VAL A 190 20.69 17.28 -3.44
C VAL A 190 21.79 16.69 -2.57
N ASN A 191 23.00 17.24 -2.62
CA ASN A 191 24.17 16.64 -1.99
C ASN A 191 24.35 17.11 -0.54
N ALA A 192 24.15 18.39 -0.25
CA ALA A 192 24.45 18.97 1.07
C ALA A 192 23.22 18.96 1.98
N LEU A 193 22.12 19.58 1.55
CA LEU A 193 20.93 19.68 2.40
C LEU A 193 20.12 18.39 2.41
N GLY A 194 19.57 18.00 1.27
CA GLY A 194 18.67 16.87 1.16
C GLY A 194 19.35 15.50 1.15
N HIS A 195 20.69 15.45 1.24
CA HIS A 195 21.51 14.24 1.39
C HIS A 195 21.02 13.03 0.60
N CYS A 196 20.55 13.25 -0.65
CA CYS A 196 19.78 12.23 -1.36
C CYS A 196 20.62 10.97 -1.62
N GLY A 197 21.95 11.13 -1.66
CA GLY A 197 22.90 10.04 -1.79
C GLY A 197 22.87 9.07 -0.61
N ASP A 198 22.48 9.49 0.59
CA ASP A 198 22.46 8.62 1.77
C ASP A 198 21.42 7.51 1.71
N CYS A 199 20.31 7.76 1.01
CA CYS A 199 19.27 6.77 0.75
C CYS A 199 19.42 6.13 -0.63
N HIS A 200 19.85 6.88 -1.64
CA HIS A 200 19.86 6.41 -3.04
C HIS A 200 21.23 5.90 -3.52
N THR A 201 22.21 5.70 -2.65
CA THR A 201 23.53 5.15 -3.01
C THR A 201 23.83 3.91 -2.19
N PRO A 202 24.27 2.79 -2.81
CA PRO A 202 24.54 1.57 -2.06
C PRO A 202 25.71 1.78 -1.08
N ARG A 203 25.62 1.15 0.10
CA ARG A 203 26.64 1.24 1.14
C ARG A 203 27.62 0.06 1.09
N ASN A 204 28.82 0.24 1.64
CA ASN A 204 29.81 -0.81 1.87
C ASN A 204 29.55 -1.54 3.20
N LEU A 205 30.34 -2.58 3.51
CA LEU A 205 30.17 -3.38 4.74
C LEU A 205 30.36 -2.56 6.04
N MET A 206 30.99 -1.39 5.97
CA MET A 206 31.17 -0.47 7.10
C MET A 206 30.09 0.63 7.14
N GLY A 207 29.06 0.53 6.29
CA GLY A 207 27.95 1.48 6.26
C GLY A 207 28.24 2.79 5.53
N ALA A 208 29.40 2.98 4.91
CA ALA A 208 29.70 4.18 4.12
C ALA A 208 29.15 4.06 2.69
N THR A 209 28.71 5.17 2.10
CA THR A 209 28.19 5.19 0.72
C THR A 209 29.30 4.87 -0.29
N LYS A 210 28.97 4.14 -1.35
CA LYS A 210 29.90 3.84 -2.45
C LYS A 210 29.83 4.98 -3.48
N ALA A 211 30.67 6.01 -3.33
CA ALA A 211 30.65 7.21 -4.19
C ALA A 211 30.65 6.91 -5.71
N LYS A 212 31.37 5.86 -6.16
CA LYS A 212 31.39 5.47 -7.58
C LYS A 212 30.07 4.90 -8.10
N ALA A 213 29.17 4.50 -7.21
CA ALA A 213 27.83 4.01 -7.48
C ALA A 213 26.75 5.02 -7.05
N ALA A 214 27.09 6.31 -6.98
CA ALA A 214 26.17 7.39 -6.60
C ALA A 214 24.83 7.26 -7.33
N PHE A 215 23.75 7.37 -6.54
CA PHE A 215 22.37 7.37 -7.05
C PHE A 215 21.88 6.07 -7.74
N LEU A 216 22.57 4.95 -7.54
CA LEU A 216 22.17 3.62 -8.08
C LEU A 216 21.25 2.82 -7.15
N GLY A 217 20.54 3.50 -6.25
CA GLY A 217 19.59 2.89 -5.31
C GLY A 217 20.24 2.14 -4.16
N ALA A 218 19.48 1.94 -3.09
CA ALA A 218 19.91 1.16 -1.93
C ALA A 218 18.73 0.64 -1.11
N ASP A 219 19.01 -0.35 -0.26
CA ASP A 219 18.09 -0.75 0.80
C ASP A 219 18.19 0.23 1.98
N ILE A 220 17.03 0.71 2.46
CA ILE A 220 16.88 1.61 3.60
C ILE A 220 15.65 1.18 4.40
N ASP A 221 15.87 0.72 5.63
CA ASP A 221 14.81 0.30 6.58
C ASP A 221 13.79 -0.67 5.94
N GLY A 222 14.28 -1.58 5.09
CA GLY A 222 13.47 -2.57 4.37
C GLY A 222 12.69 -2.06 3.17
N PHE A 223 12.92 -0.83 2.76
CA PHE A 223 12.47 -0.29 1.49
C PHE A 223 13.64 -0.17 0.52
N TRP A 224 13.37 -0.40 -0.76
CA TRP A 224 14.33 -0.13 -1.81
C TRP A 224 14.16 1.30 -2.30
N ALA A 225 15.12 2.17 -1.98
CA ALA A 225 15.26 3.48 -2.58
C ALA A 225 15.69 3.30 -4.05
N PRO A 226 14.88 3.74 -5.04
CA PRO A 226 15.16 3.48 -6.45
C PRO A 226 16.36 4.26 -6.98
N ASP A 227 16.89 3.86 -8.14
CA ASP A 227 17.93 4.63 -8.83
C ASP A 227 17.42 6.03 -9.17
N ILE A 228 18.18 7.06 -8.77
CA ILE A 228 17.95 8.46 -9.14
C ILE A 228 19.09 9.03 -10.00
N ASP A 229 19.96 8.17 -10.53
CA ASP A 229 20.98 8.59 -11.49
C ASP A 229 20.32 9.16 -12.75
N THR A 230 20.97 10.14 -13.37
CA THR A 230 20.44 10.89 -14.52
C THR A 230 19.92 9.97 -15.64
N ALA A 231 20.62 8.86 -15.93
CA ALA A 231 20.21 7.96 -17.00
C ALA A 231 18.95 7.17 -16.64
N SER A 232 18.77 6.79 -15.37
CA SER A 232 17.58 6.08 -14.90
C SER A 232 16.37 7.00 -14.76
N LEU A 233 16.57 8.23 -14.28
CA LEU A 233 15.51 9.24 -14.21
C LEU A 233 14.95 9.56 -15.60
N LYS A 234 15.81 9.85 -16.59
CA LYS A 234 15.39 10.19 -17.96
C LYS A 234 14.63 9.07 -18.68
N LYS A 235 14.71 7.82 -18.22
CA LYS A 235 13.92 6.72 -18.80
C LYS A 235 12.45 6.78 -18.44
N THR A 236 12.12 7.34 -17.28
CA THR A 236 10.75 7.25 -16.75
C THR A 236 10.15 8.61 -16.38
N TRP A 237 10.97 9.63 -16.10
CA TRP A 237 10.55 10.94 -15.62
C TRP A 237 10.81 12.03 -16.65
N THR A 238 9.93 13.03 -16.67
CA THR A 238 10.21 14.36 -17.25
C THR A 238 10.53 15.34 -16.11
N PRO A 239 11.19 16.47 -16.39
CA PRO A 239 11.45 17.48 -15.39
C PRO A 239 10.18 17.95 -14.65
N GLU A 240 9.09 18.15 -15.38
CA GLU A 240 7.82 18.65 -14.84
C GLU A 240 7.15 17.62 -13.94
N THR A 241 7.13 16.35 -14.37
CA THR A 241 6.51 15.27 -13.60
C THR A 241 7.29 14.96 -12.33
N LEU A 242 8.63 15.06 -12.35
CA LEU A 242 9.45 14.90 -11.15
C LEU A 242 9.30 16.09 -10.19
N ALA A 243 9.27 17.32 -10.72
CA ALA A 243 9.02 18.50 -9.89
C ALA A 243 7.65 18.43 -9.19
N ASN A 244 6.61 17.97 -9.90
CA ASN A 244 5.28 17.75 -9.33
C ASN A 244 5.28 16.63 -8.28
N PHE A 245 6.04 15.56 -8.52
CA PHE A 245 6.22 14.49 -7.53
C PHE A 245 6.86 15.04 -6.25
N PHE A 246 7.91 15.86 -6.34
CA PHE A 246 8.51 16.52 -5.17
C PHE A 246 7.53 17.46 -4.45
N ALA A 247 6.59 18.08 -5.16
CA ALA A 247 5.60 18.96 -4.56
C ALA A 247 4.46 18.22 -3.85
N THR A 248 4.06 17.05 -4.34
CA THR A 248 2.77 16.41 -3.96
C THR A 248 2.91 14.98 -3.46
N GLY A 249 4.05 14.34 -3.70
CA GLY A 249 4.24 12.91 -3.47
C GLY A 249 3.52 12.02 -4.48
N SER A 250 2.91 12.59 -5.51
CA SER A 250 2.17 11.83 -6.52
C SER A 250 2.53 12.29 -7.93
N ALA A 251 2.67 11.32 -8.81
CA ALA A 251 2.78 11.51 -10.25
C ALA A 251 1.58 10.83 -10.92
N PRO A 252 0.60 11.59 -11.43
CA PRO A 252 -0.59 11.05 -12.09
C PRO A 252 -0.26 10.00 -13.15
N GLY A 253 -0.99 8.89 -13.12
CA GLY A 253 -0.78 7.76 -14.04
C GLY A 253 0.56 7.02 -13.88
N LYS A 254 1.37 7.33 -12.85
CA LYS A 254 2.70 6.73 -12.68
C LYS A 254 2.91 6.10 -11.30
N THR A 255 2.93 6.89 -10.23
CA THR A 255 3.20 6.38 -8.87
C THR A 255 2.77 7.37 -7.79
N SER A 256 2.56 6.86 -6.58
CA SER A 256 2.53 7.63 -5.33
C SER A 256 3.74 7.29 -4.49
N VAL A 257 4.15 8.22 -3.62
CA VAL A 257 5.20 8.00 -2.64
C VAL A 257 4.69 7.13 -1.48
N PHE A 258 5.56 6.28 -0.95
CA PHE A 258 5.31 5.44 0.23
C PHE A 258 6.64 5.16 0.95
N GLY A 259 6.56 4.53 2.13
CA GLY A 259 7.74 4.26 2.96
C GLY A 259 8.43 5.54 3.43
N PRO A 260 9.73 5.49 3.77
CA PRO A 260 10.48 6.65 4.27
C PRO A 260 10.44 7.87 3.35
N MET A 261 10.40 7.67 2.03
CA MET A 261 10.31 8.77 1.08
C MET A 261 9.01 9.58 1.22
N ALA A 262 7.94 9.00 1.75
CA ALA A 262 6.68 9.73 1.95
C ALA A 262 6.83 10.82 3.02
N GLU A 263 7.64 10.57 4.05
CA GLU A 263 7.95 11.55 5.09
C GLU A 263 8.85 12.65 4.52
N VAL A 264 9.88 12.29 3.75
CA VAL A 264 10.75 13.25 3.04
C VAL A 264 9.94 14.19 2.14
N ILE A 265 8.95 13.67 1.41
CA ILE A 265 8.07 14.52 0.62
C ILE A 265 7.22 15.44 1.52
N HIS A 266 6.54 14.85 2.52
CA HIS A 266 5.57 15.57 3.34
C HIS A 266 6.20 16.68 4.18
N ASP A 267 7.35 16.41 4.78
CA ASP A 267 8.00 17.27 5.78
C ASP A 267 9.16 18.11 5.21
N SER A 268 9.74 17.72 4.07
CA SER A 268 10.84 18.44 3.42
C SER A 268 10.48 18.97 2.02
N LEU A 269 10.45 18.12 0.99
CA LEU A 269 10.47 18.57 -0.42
C LEU A 269 9.20 19.36 -0.83
N SER A 270 8.05 19.02 -0.26
CA SER A 270 6.80 19.77 -0.48
C SER A 270 6.85 21.19 0.11
N LYS A 271 7.74 21.45 1.06
CA LYS A 271 7.92 22.77 1.72
C LYS A 271 8.90 23.68 0.99
N LEU A 272 9.64 23.16 0.01
CA LEU A 272 10.58 23.96 -0.78
C LEU A 272 9.83 24.95 -1.69
N THR A 273 10.55 25.98 -2.15
CA THR A 273 10.03 26.85 -3.21
C THR A 273 9.92 26.08 -4.53
N ALA A 274 9.10 26.57 -5.46
CA ALA A 274 9.02 25.99 -6.80
C ALA A 274 10.39 26.03 -7.51
N ASP A 275 11.14 27.12 -7.33
CA ASP A 275 12.48 27.29 -7.91
C ASP A 275 13.47 26.28 -7.35
N ASP A 276 13.45 26.01 -6.04
CA ASP A 276 14.34 25.01 -5.43
C ASP A 276 13.96 23.58 -5.85
N ARG A 277 12.67 23.27 -6.01
CA ARG A 277 12.25 21.99 -6.63
C ARG A 277 12.70 21.88 -8.08
N ALA A 278 12.63 22.96 -8.85
CA ALA A 278 13.13 22.98 -10.22
C ALA A 278 14.66 22.84 -10.26
N ALA A 279 15.38 23.43 -9.32
CA ALA A 279 16.83 23.30 -9.17
C ALA A 279 17.24 21.85 -8.84
N LEU A 280 16.56 21.19 -7.89
CA LEU A 280 16.73 19.76 -7.59
C LEU A 280 16.63 18.92 -8.87
N VAL A 281 15.56 19.12 -9.64
CA VAL A 281 15.34 18.41 -10.91
C VAL A 281 16.43 18.73 -11.93
N THR A 282 16.82 20.01 -12.04
CA THR A 282 17.87 20.47 -12.96
C THR A 282 19.18 19.75 -12.70
N TYR A 283 19.59 19.64 -11.44
CA TYR A 283 20.80 18.89 -11.08
C TYR A 283 20.63 17.39 -11.34
N LEU A 284 19.55 16.76 -10.88
CA LEU A 284 19.33 15.31 -11.05
C LEU A 284 19.28 14.87 -12.53
N PHE A 285 18.83 15.74 -13.43
CA PHE A 285 18.80 15.49 -14.88
C PHE A 285 20.13 15.77 -15.60
N ASP A 286 21.14 16.25 -14.89
CA ASP A 286 22.47 16.58 -15.41
C ASP A 286 23.56 16.36 -14.35
N ALA A 287 23.38 15.33 -13.52
CA ALA A 287 24.33 14.95 -12.49
C ALA A 287 25.44 14.10 -13.12
N PRO A 288 26.67 14.13 -12.57
CA PRO A 288 27.74 13.25 -13.03
C PRO A 288 27.29 11.78 -13.00
N PRO A 289 27.50 11.00 -14.09
CA PRO A 289 27.10 9.60 -14.10
C PRO A 289 27.95 8.80 -13.12
N PRO A 290 27.38 7.77 -12.46
CA PRO A 290 28.15 6.86 -11.62
C PRO A 290 29.16 6.09 -12.48
N ALA A 291 30.39 5.98 -11.98
CA ALA A 291 31.49 5.29 -12.67
C ALA A 291 31.33 3.76 -12.65
N ASP A 292 30.78 3.22 -11.57
CA ASP A 292 30.62 1.78 -11.36
C ASP A 292 29.13 1.42 -11.45
N LYS A 293 28.60 1.33 -12.67
CA LYS A 293 27.23 0.85 -12.92
C LYS A 293 27.24 -0.67 -13.15
N PRO A 294 26.62 -1.48 -12.27
CA PRO A 294 26.52 -2.92 -12.48
C PRO A 294 25.79 -3.23 -13.79
N ALA A 295 26.23 -4.28 -14.49
CA ALA A 295 25.51 -4.77 -15.65
C ALA A 295 24.12 -5.25 -15.21
N VAL A 296 23.08 -4.83 -15.94
CA VAL A 296 21.71 -5.29 -15.72
C VAL A 296 21.68 -6.81 -15.91
N GLN A 297 21.40 -7.56 -14.85
CA GLN A 297 21.19 -8.99 -14.96
C GLN A 297 19.90 -9.23 -15.77
N LYS A 298 20.01 -9.97 -16.88
CA LYS A 298 18.83 -10.39 -17.66
C LYS A 298 17.97 -11.31 -16.78
N ALA A 299 16.74 -10.91 -16.54
CA ALA A 299 15.76 -11.73 -15.84
C ALA A 299 15.48 -13.03 -16.63
N SER A 300 15.57 -14.17 -15.95
CA SER A 300 15.00 -15.43 -16.45
C SER A 300 13.48 -15.39 -16.31
N PRO A 301 12.70 -15.89 -17.29
CA PRO A 301 11.25 -15.99 -17.14
C PRO A 301 10.87 -16.94 -15.99
N LEU A 302 9.72 -16.71 -15.36
CA LEU A 302 9.17 -17.64 -14.38
C LEU A 302 8.91 -19.01 -15.01
N SER A 303 9.11 -20.06 -14.22
CA SER A 303 8.66 -21.39 -14.65
C SER A 303 7.14 -21.43 -14.77
N ALA A 304 6.62 -22.28 -15.66
CA ALA A 304 5.20 -22.32 -15.99
C ALA A 304 4.31 -22.62 -14.78
N ASP A 305 4.80 -23.44 -13.84
CA ASP A 305 4.12 -23.77 -12.60
C ASP A 305 4.06 -22.59 -11.62
N VAL A 306 5.16 -21.81 -11.49
CA VAL A 306 5.19 -20.58 -10.68
C VAL A 306 4.25 -19.55 -11.26
N TYR A 307 4.31 -19.37 -12.58
CA TYR A 307 3.45 -18.43 -13.29
C TYR A 307 1.97 -18.76 -13.07
N ALA A 308 1.57 -20.02 -13.25
CA ALA A 308 0.17 -20.44 -13.12
C ALA A 308 -0.40 -20.24 -11.70
N ARG A 309 0.35 -20.64 -10.67
CA ARG A 309 -0.11 -20.45 -9.27
C ARG A 309 -0.10 -18.98 -8.86
N ALA A 310 0.93 -18.23 -9.25
CA ALA A 310 1.04 -16.81 -8.93
C ALA A 310 0.00 -15.96 -9.65
N SER A 311 -0.31 -16.27 -10.92
CA SER A 311 -1.39 -15.58 -11.65
C SER A 311 -2.75 -15.80 -10.99
N LYS A 312 -2.99 -17.00 -10.46
CA LYS A 312 -4.21 -17.29 -9.69
C LYS A 312 -4.26 -16.47 -8.39
N LEU A 313 -3.15 -16.43 -7.65
CA LEU A 313 -3.04 -15.59 -6.45
C LEU A 313 -3.31 -14.12 -6.77
N TYR A 314 -2.75 -13.60 -7.87
CA TYR A 314 -2.97 -12.22 -8.30
C TYR A 314 -4.45 -11.95 -8.61
N ILE A 315 -5.11 -12.85 -9.35
CA ILE A 315 -6.53 -12.71 -9.68
C ILE A 315 -7.40 -12.73 -8.41
N ASP A 316 -7.13 -13.65 -7.49
CA ASP A 316 -7.94 -13.86 -6.29
C ASP A 316 -7.78 -12.74 -5.23
N ASN A 317 -6.68 -11.99 -5.28
CA ASN A 317 -6.29 -11.05 -4.21
C ASN A 317 -6.09 -9.60 -4.68
N CYS A 318 -5.60 -9.39 -5.90
CA CYS A 318 -5.04 -8.10 -6.33
C CYS A 318 -5.79 -7.49 -7.52
N ALA A 319 -6.27 -8.33 -8.46
CA ALA A 319 -6.85 -7.87 -9.72
C ALA A 319 -8.12 -7.02 -9.56
N VAL A 320 -8.86 -7.18 -8.47
CA VAL A 320 -10.06 -6.37 -8.17
C VAL A 320 -9.72 -4.86 -8.11
N CYS A 321 -8.51 -4.52 -7.67
CA CYS A 321 -8.05 -3.14 -7.60
C CYS A 321 -7.07 -2.82 -8.73
N HIS A 322 -6.05 -3.66 -8.93
CA HIS A 322 -4.95 -3.39 -9.86
C HIS A 322 -5.22 -3.81 -11.31
N MET A 323 -6.42 -4.34 -11.59
CA MET A 323 -6.85 -4.85 -12.90
C MET A 323 -6.07 -6.09 -13.33
N ASP A 324 -6.57 -6.80 -14.35
CA ASP A 324 -6.02 -8.07 -14.85
C ASP A 324 -4.58 -7.94 -15.40
N LYS A 325 -4.26 -6.77 -15.96
CA LYS A 325 -2.94 -6.46 -16.54
C LYS A 325 -2.09 -5.51 -15.70
N GLY A 326 -2.40 -5.36 -14.41
CA GLY A 326 -1.67 -4.44 -13.55
C GLY A 326 -1.77 -2.97 -14.01
N ALA A 327 -2.80 -2.61 -14.78
CA ALA A 327 -2.98 -1.26 -15.28
C ALA A 327 -3.41 -0.29 -14.16
N GLY A 328 -3.92 -0.80 -13.04
CA GLY A 328 -4.51 0.02 -11.99
C GLY A 328 -5.74 0.79 -12.48
N ARG A 329 -6.06 1.86 -11.76
CA ARG A 329 -7.10 2.83 -12.11
C ARG A 329 -6.48 4.20 -11.96
N THR A 330 -6.51 4.98 -13.05
CA THR A 330 -5.95 6.34 -13.07
C THR A 330 -6.34 7.10 -11.81
N ASP A 331 -5.33 7.63 -11.13
CA ASP A 331 -5.43 8.49 -9.95
C ASP A 331 -6.24 7.90 -8.78
N THR A 332 -6.43 6.58 -8.70
CA THR A 332 -7.12 5.94 -7.56
C THR A 332 -6.46 4.64 -7.13
N ILE A 333 -5.94 3.85 -8.08
CA ILE A 333 -5.14 2.65 -7.82
C ILE A 333 -3.90 2.69 -8.73
N PRO A 334 -2.67 2.63 -8.19
CA PRO A 334 -1.47 2.75 -9.02
C PRO A 334 -1.35 1.59 -10.00
N ALA A 335 -0.82 1.90 -11.19
CA ALA A 335 -0.40 0.88 -12.14
C ALA A 335 0.77 0.07 -11.54
N LEU A 336 0.76 -1.24 -11.73
CA LEU A 336 1.86 -2.15 -11.42
C LEU A 336 2.73 -2.40 -12.65
N ALA A 337 2.16 -2.30 -13.85
CA ALA A 337 2.90 -2.34 -15.10
C ALA A 337 3.76 -1.08 -15.25
N GLY A 338 5.06 -1.26 -15.50
CA GLY A 338 6.05 -0.18 -15.64
C GLY A 338 6.33 0.61 -14.35
N ASN A 339 5.80 0.20 -13.21
CA ASN A 339 5.94 0.94 -11.97
C ASN A 339 7.38 0.84 -11.43
N PRO A 340 8.08 1.96 -11.18
CA PRO A 340 9.46 1.95 -10.67
C PRO A 340 9.66 1.16 -9.38
N ALA A 341 8.68 1.17 -8.46
CA ALA A 341 8.73 0.40 -7.22
C ALA A 341 8.61 -1.11 -7.46
N VAL A 342 7.89 -1.51 -8.50
CA VAL A 342 7.74 -2.92 -8.90
C VAL A 342 8.99 -3.40 -9.63
N ILE A 343 9.53 -2.61 -10.56
CA ILE A 343 10.64 -3.02 -11.42
C ILE A 343 12.03 -2.73 -10.84
N ALA A 344 12.09 -2.28 -9.58
CA ALA A 344 13.32 -2.07 -8.85
C ALA A 344 14.22 -3.33 -8.86
N ALA A 345 15.55 -3.12 -8.81
CA ALA A 345 16.52 -4.21 -8.82
C ALA A 345 16.25 -5.22 -7.69
N GLU A 346 16.04 -4.72 -6.48
CA GLU A 346 15.63 -5.53 -5.34
C GLU A 346 14.10 -5.54 -5.15
N PRO A 347 13.52 -6.64 -4.64
CA PRO A 347 12.08 -6.83 -4.56
C PRO A 347 11.40 -6.27 -3.30
N TYR A 348 12.14 -5.62 -2.41
CA TYR A 348 11.68 -5.30 -1.04
C TYR A 348 10.42 -4.44 -1.02
N ASN A 349 10.31 -3.45 -1.91
CA ASN A 349 9.11 -2.60 -2.01
C ASN A 349 7.82 -3.39 -2.24
N VAL A 350 7.86 -4.41 -3.10
CA VAL A 350 6.69 -5.25 -3.40
C VAL A 350 6.37 -6.15 -2.21
N ILE A 351 7.40 -6.72 -1.57
CA ILE A 351 7.23 -7.57 -0.38
C ILE A 351 6.59 -6.76 0.76
N MET A 352 7.12 -5.58 1.06
CA MET A 352 6.63 -4.72 2.13
C MET A 352 5.23 -4.16 1.85
N ALA A 353 4.94 -3.77 0.61
CA ALA A 353 3.59 -3.33 0.23
C ALA A 353 2.55 -4.45 0.42
N VAL A 354 2.90 -5.70 0.11
CA VAL A 354 2.01 -6.86 0.29
C VAL A 354 1.89 -7.26 1.77
N LEU A 355 2.99 -7.25 2.52
CA LEU A 355 2.99 -7.62 3.95
C LEU A 355 2.34 -6.56 4.84
N GLY A 356 2.75 -5.30 4.72
CA GLY A 356 2.26 -4.21 5.58
C GLY A 356 0.98 -3.55 5.08
N GLY A 357 0.69 -3.63 3.77
CA GLY A 357 -0.26 -2.73 3.13
C GLY A 357 0.32 -1.33 2.94
N LEU A 358 -0.45 -0.42 2.37
CA LEU A 358 -0.07 0.98 2.15
C LEU A 358 -1.22 1.90 2.61
N PRO A 359 -0.93 3.02 3.30
CA PRO A 359 -1.95 4.00 3.62
C PRO A 359 -2.46 4.70 2.35
N ALA A 360 -3.62 5.35 2.44
CA ALA A 360 -4.07 6.24 1.36
C ALA A 360 -3.13 7.44 1.25
N GLY A 361 -2.85 7.90 0.02
CA GLY A 361 -1.89 8.97 -0.21
C GLY A 361 -2.07 9.65 -1.57
N GLY A 362 -2.08 10.98 -1.57
CA GLY A 362 -2.42 11.78 -2.75
C GLY A 362 -3.85 11.49 -3.22
N THR A 363 -4.00 11.07 -4.47
CA THR A 363 -5.27 10.62 -5.05
C THR A 363 -5.51 9.11 -4.89
N TYR A 364 -4.51 8.35 -4.45
CA TYR A 364 -4.56 6.89 -4.38
C TYR A 364 -5.15 6.39 -3.05
N GLY A 365 -6.01 5.37 -3.14
CA GLY A 365 -6.62 4.71 -1.98
C GLY A 365 -5.65 3.80 -1.21
N ALA A 366 -6.02 3.44 0.01
CA ALA A 366 -5.23 2.52 0.85
C ALA A 366 -5.17 1.11 0.25
N MET A 367 -4.02 0.45 0.36
CA MET A 367 -3.82 -0.95 0.04
C MET A 367 -3.87 -1.78 1.33
N PRO A 368 -4.70 -2.83 1.43
CA PRO A 368 -4.74 -3.68 2.61
C PRO A 368 -3.47 -4.54 2.75
N SER A 369 -3.15 -4.93 3.99
CA SER A 369 -2.16 -5.97 4.28
C SER A 369 -2.67 -7.35 3.84
N PHE A 370 -1.79 -8.16 3.25
CA PHE A 370 -2.03 -9.56 2.89
C PHE A 370 -1.23 -10.56 3.74
N ALA A 371 -0.46 -10.08 4.73
CA ALA A 371 0.32 -10.96 5.60
C ALA A 371 -0.55 -12.02 6.30
N GLY A 372 -1.77 -11.68 6.73
CA GLY A 372 -2.67 -12.63 7.39
C GLY A 372 -3.36 -13.62 6.43
N ARG A 373 -3.20 -13.45 5.11
CA ARG A 373 -3.94 -14.19 4.08
C ARG A 373 -3.05 -15.05 3.20
N LEU A 374 -1.80 -14.65 2.99
CA LEU A 374 -0.84 -15.32 2.12
C LEU A 374 0.37 -15.78 2.93
N ASP A 375 0.79 -17.03 2.70
CA ASP A 375 2.04 -17.54 3.24
C ASP A 375 3.27 -16.97 2.50
N ASP A 376 4.46 -17.24 3.01
CA ASP A 376 5.71 -16.68 2.48
C ASP A 376 6.01 -17.12 1.04
N GLN A 377 5.64 -18.35 0.69
CA GLN A 377 5.83 -18.88 -0.66
C GLN A 377 4.83 -18.22 -1.64
N GLN A 378 3.59 -18.05 -1.22
CA GLN A 378 2.55 -17.37 -2.01
C GLN A 378 2.89 -15.91 -2.28
N ILE A 379 3.40 -15.19 -1.29
CA ILE A 379 3.85 -13.80 -1.48
C ILE A 379 5.08 -13.75 -2.38
N ALA A 380 6.04 -14.67 -2.23
CA ALA A 380 7.21 -14.72 -3.10
C ALA A 380 6.82 -14.97 -4.57
N ASP A 381 5.95 -15.95 -4.81
CA ASP A 381 5.44 -16.26 -6.15
C ASP A 381 4.65 -15.07 -6.74
N LEU A 382 3.77 -14.44 -5.95
CA LEU A 382 2.99 -13.27 -6.35
C LEU A 382 3.88 -12.07 -6.71
N ALA A 383 4.86 -11.75 -5.87
CA ALA A 383 5.78 -10.63 -6.09
C ALA A 383 6.59 -10.86 -7.37
N ASN A 384 7.14 -12.06 -7.53
CA ASN A 384 7.85 -12.46 -8.75
C ASN A 384 6.97 -12.33 -10.00
N TYR A 385 5.71 -12.78 -9.94
CA TYR A 385 4.77 -12.66 -11.05
C TYR A 385 4.50 -11.21 -11.44
N VAL A 386 4.22 -10.33 -10.47
CA VAL A 386 3.99 -8.90 -10.72
C VAL A 386 5.24 -8.23 -11.33
N ARG A 387 6.44 -8.61 -10.87
CA ARG A 387 7.74 -8.09 -11.33
C ARG A 387 8.14 -8.51 -12.73
N THR A 388 7.59 -9.60 -13.26
CA THR A 388 7.91 -10.13 -14.60
C THR A 388 6.74 -10.06 -15.60
N SER A 389 5.58 -9.56 -15.18
CA SER A 389 4.38 -9.51 -16.00
C SER A 389 4.18 -8.17 -16.71
N TRP A 390 3.38 -8.16 -17.77
CA TRP A 390 2.89 -6.94 -18.44
C TRP A 390 3.97 -5.99 -18.97
N GLY A 391 5.12 -6.55 -19.38
CA GLY A 391 6.26 -5.77 -19.87
C GLY A 391 7.26 -5.35 -18.79
N ASN A 392 7.01 -5.73 -17.53
CA ASN A 392 8.01 -5.61 -16.47
C ASN A 392 9.17 -6.58 -16.73
N THR A 393 10.40 -6.11 -16.50
CA THR A 393 11.64 -6.84 -16.84
C THR A 393 12.55 -7.04 -15.64
N ALA A 394 12.03 -6.89 -14.42
CA ALA A 394 12.80 -7.11 -13.20
C ALA A 394 13.09 -8.60 -12.99
N ALA A 395 14.17 -8.90 -12.26
CA ALA A 395 14.52 -10.28 -11.93
C ALA A 395 13.44 -10.89 -11.00
N PRO A 396 13.04 -12.16 -11.23
CA PRO A 396 12.19 -12.90 -10.29
C PRO A 396 13.05 -13.44 -9.14
N ASN A 397 13.60 -12.53 -8.35
CA ASN A 397 14.54 -12.83 -7.28
C ASN A 397 13.86 -12.93 -5.90
N VAL A 398 12.53 -12.96 -5.78
CA VAL A 398 11.85 -13.12 -4.48
C VAL A 398 11.85 -14.58 -4.05
N THR A 399 12.27 -14.85 -2.81
CA THR A 399 12.24 -16.20 -2.20
C THR A 399 11.34 -16.18 -0.96
N SER A 400 10.79 -17.34 -0.61
CA SER A 400 9.99 -17.50 0.60
C SER A 400 10.79 -17.19 1.87
N SER A 401 12.07 -17.55 1.93
CA SER A 401 12.94 -17.20 3.06
C SER A 401 13.12 -15.69 3.25
N MET A 402 13.20 -14.92 2.16
CA MET A 402 13.24 -13.46 2.26
C MET A 402 11.92 -12.90 2.77
N VAL A 403 10.79 -13.40 2.27
CA VAL A 403 9.47 -12.97 2.76
C VAL A 403 9.31 -13.29 4.24
N ALA A 404 9.73 -14.48 4.68
CA ALA A 404 9.69 -14.87 6.09
C ALA A 404 10.53 -13.94 6.97
N ALA A 405 11.74 -13.58 6.52
CA ALA A 405 12.61 -12.63 7.22
C ALA A 405 11.96 -11.25 7.34
N TRP A 406 11.39 -10.73 6.26
CA TRP A 406 10.69 -9.43 6.26
C TRP A 406 9.40 -9.45 7.07
N ARG A 407 8.67 -10.56 7.06
CA ARG A 407 7.45 -10.72 7.86
C ARG A 407 7.75 -10.67 9.37
N ALA A 408 8.90 -11.18 9.79
CA ALA A 408 9.30 -11.16 11.20
C ALA A 408 9.65 -9.75 11.70
N THR A 409 10.04 -8.83 10.79
CA THR A 409 10.52 -7.48 11.12
C THR A 409 9.56 -6.36 10.72
N ALA A 410 8.62 -6.61 9.80
CA ALA A 410 7.64 -5.63 9.35
C ALA A 410 6.61 -5.28 10.44
N HIS A 411 6.21 -4.01 10.50
CA HIS A 411 5.01 -3.57 11.25
C HIS A 411 3.75 -4.09 10.53
N VAL A 412 3.44 -5.37 10.75
CA VAL A 412 2.22 -5.99 10.25
C VAL A 412 1.08 -5.62 11.21
N PRO A 413 -0.05 -5.07 10.74
CA PRO A 413 -1.21 -4.83 11.59
C PRO A 413 -1.62 -6.12 12.33
N ASP A 414 -2.15 -6.03 13.55
CA ASP A 414 -2.46 -7.23 14.38
C ASP A 414 -3.30 -8.28 13.64
N TYR A 415 -4.25 -7.84 12.81
CA TYR A 415 -5.10 -8.68 11.94
C TYR A 415 -4.38 -9.32 10.74
N GLY A 416 -3.10 -9.00 10.53
CA GLY A 416 -2.22 -9.53 9.49
C GLY A 416 -1.22 -10.58 9.99
N THR A 417 -1.25 -10.95 11.27
CA THR A 417 -0.40 -12.03 11.81
C THR A 417 -0.98 -13.41 11.56
N GLN A 418 -0.14 -14.45 11.46
CA GLN A 418 -0.59 -15.85 11.36
C GLN A 418 -1.41 -16.27 12.60
N ALA A 419 -1.11 -15.71 13.78
CA ALA A 419 -1.85 -15.93 15.01
C ALA A 419 -3.28 -15.34 14.96
N ALA A 420 -3.45 -14.16 14.36
CA ALA A 420 -4.78 -13.56 14.13
C ALA A 420 -5.59 -14.25 13.03
N SER A 421 -4.99 -15.19 12.28
CA SER A 421 -5.65 -15.98 11.24
C SER A 421 -6.29 -17.28 11.74
N ALA A 422 -6.10 -17.64 13.02
CA ALA A 422 -6.81 -18.75 13.64
C ALA A 422 -8.31 -18.48 13.58
N PHE A 423 -9.07 -19.39 12.98
CA PHE A 423 -10.50 -19.16 12.76
C PHE A 423 -11.24 -19.27 14.10
N THR A 424 -11.74 -18.15 14.60
CA THR A 424 -12.64 -18.09 15.75
C THR A 424 -13.96 -17.44 15.33
N CYS A 425 -15.06 -17.98 15.83
CA CYS A 425 -16.35 -17.31 15.63
C CYS A 425 -16.42 -16.08 16.53
N PRO A 426 -16.77 -14.90 16.00
CA PRO A 426 -16.91 -13.70 16.80
C PRO A 426 -18.06 -13.86 17.81
N ASP A 427 -17.86 -13.37 19.04
CA ASP A 427 -18.94 -13.19 20.00
C ASP A 427 -19.88 -12.09 19.46
N VAL A 428 -21.03 -12.52 18.95
CA VAL A 428 -22.03 -11.63 18.37
C VAL A 428 -22.94 -11.05 19.46
N GLY A 429 -22.78 -9.74 19.70
CA GLY A 429 -23.49 -8.98 20.74
C GLY A 429 -22.61 -8.71 21.95
N GLY A 430 -22.01 -7.51 22.02
CA GLY A 430 -21.08 -7.20 23.11
C GLY A 430 -20.43 -5.81 23.12
N ALA A 431 -20.89 -4.84 22.32
CA ALA A 431 -20.48 -3.46 22.57
C ALA A 431 -21.19 -2.97 23.85
N PRO A 432 -20.52 -2.23 24.75
CA PRO A 432 -21.18 -1.66 25.93
C PRO A 432 -22.39 -0.82 25.51
N GLY A 433 -23.60 -1.31 25.79
CA GLY A 433 -24.87 -0.64 25.49
C GLY A 433 -25.62 -1.09 24.22
N SER A 434 -25.22 -2.16 23.53
CA SER A 434 -25.97 -2.68 22.37
C SER A 434 -26.77 -3.96 22.70
N ASP A 435 -28.06 -3.99 22.35
CA ASP A 435 -28.85 -5.23 22.31
C ASP A 435 -28.34 -6.12 21.15
N GLY A 436 -27.85 -7.32 21.47
CA GLY A 436 -27.38 -8.30 20.49
C GLY A 436 -28.52 -8.89 19.62
N PRO A 437 -28.19 -9.66 18.57
CA PRO A 437 -29.20 -10.31 17.73
C PRO A 437 -30.05 -11.31 18.54
N ASP A 438 -31.34 -11.43 18.19
CA ASP A 438 -32.26 -12.34 18.89
C ASP A 438 -31.79 -13.80 18.71
N ALA A 439 -31.49 -14.47 19.83
CA ALA A 439 -30.92 -15.82 19.82
C ALA A 439 -31.85 -16.86 19.17
N LYS A 440 -33.18 -16.71 19.26
CA LYS A 440 -34.14 -17.60 18.60
C LYS A 440 -34.14 -17.38 17.09
N ALA A 441 -34.03 -16.12 16.65
CA ALA A 441 -33.92 -15.78 15.24
C ALA A 441 -32.59 -16.26 14.62
N VAL A 442 -31.47 -16.14 15.36
CA VAL A 442 -30.15 -16.70 14.95
C VAL A 442 -30.21 -18.24 14.86
N ALA A 443 -30.89 -18.91 15.81
CA ALA A 443 -31.07 -20.36 15.76
C ALA A 443 -31.93 -20.81 14.57
N ALA A 444 -32.98 -20.05 14.23
CA ALA A 444 -33.81 -20.31 13.05
C ALA A 444 -32.99 -20.16 11.75
N LEU A 445 -32.18 -19.11 11.63
CA LEU A 445 -31.25 -18.92 10.50
C LEU A 445 -30.24 -20.06 10.38
N SER A 446 -29.66 -20.48 11.51
CA SER A 446 -28.71 -21.60 11.56
C SER A 446 -29.36 -22.90 11.08
N SER A 447 -30.62 -23.14 11.44
CA SER A 447 -31.41 -24.29 10.98
C SER A 447 -31.69 -24.22 9.47
N MET A 448 -32.04 -23.04 8.94
CA MET A 448 -32.20 -22.82 7.50
C MET A 448 -30.91 -23.15 6.75
N MET A 449 -29.76 -22.67 7.24
CA MET A 449 -28.46 -22.95 6.63
C MET A 449 -28.06 -24.43 6.76
N ALA A 450 -28.41 -25.11 7.85
CA ALA A 450 -28.20 -26.55 7.99
C ALA A 450 -29.06 -27.35 6.99
N GLY A 451 -30.28 -26.87 6.69
CA GLY A 451 -31.17 -27.44 5.67
C GLY A 451 -30.80 -27.11 4.21
N GLY A 452 -29.64 -26.48 3.96
CA GLY A 452 -29.15 -26.18 2.62
C GLY A 452 -29.59 -24.83 2.04
N GLN A 453 -30.30 -24.00 2.80
CA GLN A 453 -30.64 -22.63 2.38
C GLN A 453 -29.36 -21.78 2.34
N ARG A 454 -29.16 -21.06 1.24
CA ARG A 454 -27.99 -20.18 1.01
C ARG A 454 -28.37 -18.79 0.51
N SER A 455 -29.67 -18.53 0.29
CA SER A 455 -30.17 -17.22 -0.15
C SER A 455 -30.12 -16.19 0.98
N ILE A 456 -29.12 -15.29 0.91
CA ILE A 456 -28.98 -14.15 1.83
C ILE A 456 -30.25 -13.28 1.85
N PRO A 457 -30.89 -12.94 0.70
CA PRO A 457 -32.17 -12.25 0.67
C PRO A 457 -33.26 -12.90 1.55
N MET A 458 -33.47 -14.21 1.41
CA MET A 458 -34.51 -14.93 2.16
C MET A 458 -34.20 -15.00 3.65
N MET A 459 -32.91 -15.09 4.01
CA MET A 459 -32.46 -15.09 5.40
C MET A 459 -32.67 -13.71 6.05
N VAL A 460 -32.44 -12.62 5.32
CA VAL A 460 -32.79 -11.26 5.77
C VAL A 460 -34.30 -11.14 6.01
N ASP A 461 -35.14 -11.67 5.13
CA ASP A 461 -36.60 -11.64 5.29
C ASP A 461 -37.10 -12.50 6.46
N ALA A 462 -36.56 -13.71 6.60
CA ALA A 462 -36.88 -14.59 7.71
C ALA A 462 -36.50 -13.97 9.06
N TYR A 463 -35.34 -13.31 9.13
CA TYR A 463 -34.91 -12.62 10.34
C TYR A 463 -35.80 -11.42 10.66
N LYS A 464 -36.08 -10.54 9.68
CA LYS A 464 -36.99 -9.39 9.87
C LYS A 464 -38.40 -9.81 10.29
N ALA A 465 -38.93 -10.90 9.73
CA ALA A 465 -40.22 -11.46 10.12
C ALA A 465 -40.23 -11.99 11.55
N ALA A 466 -39.10 -12.50 12.05
CA ALA A 466 -38.96 -13.05 13.39
C ALA A 466 -38.62 -11.99 14.46
N SER A 467 -37.87 -10.94 14.13
CA SER A 467 -37.29 -10.00 15.09
C SER A 467 -37.78 -8.54 15.00
N GLY A 468 -38.77 -8.24 14.14
CA GLY A 468 -39.32 -6.89 14.01
C GLY A 468 -38.33 -5.86 13.45
N SER A 469 -38.36 -4.62 13.97
CA SER A 469 -37.58 -3.46 13.46
C SER A 469 -36.10 -3.48 13.87
N ALA A 470 -35.42 -4.60 13.66
CA ALA A 470 -33.98 -4.71 13.92
C ALA A 470 -33.19 -3.77 13.00
N GLY A 471 -32.20 -3.09 13.56
CA GLY A 471 -31.28 -2.24 12.81
C GLY A 471 -30.45 -3.05 11.80
N SER A 472 -29.97 -2.40 10.74
CA SER A 472 -29.23 -3.07 9.67
C SER A 472 -27.98 -3.81 10.17
N GLY A 473 -27.28 -3.25 11.16
CA GLY A 473 -26.15 -3.92 11.83
C GLY A 473 -26.57 -5.22 12.51
N THR A 474 -27.63 -5.19 13.32
CA THR A 474 -28.16 -6.36 14.04
C THR A 474 -28.56 -7.52 13.11
N ILE A 475 -29.08 -7.21 11.93
CA ILE A 475 -29.43 -8.23 10.92
C ILE A 475 -28.17 -8.88 10.34
N VAL A 476 -27.15 -8.08 10.01
CA VAL A 476 -25.87 -8.57 9.48
C VAL A 476 -25.13 -9.42 10.52
N ASP A 477 -25.17 -8.99 11.78
CA ASP A 477 -24.57 -9.71 12.91
C ASP A 477 -25.28 -11.05 13.13
N ALA A 478 -26.61 -11.09 13.04
CA ALA A 478 -27.39 -12.33 13.17
C ALA A 478 -27.10 -13.34 12.06
N LEU A 479 -27.00 -12.88 10.81
CA LEU A 479 -26.67 -13.74 9.67
C LEU A 479 -25.24 -14.27 9.81
N THR A 480 -24.29 -13.42 10.20
CA THR A 480 -22.89 -13.80 10.41
C THR A 480 -22.75 -14.81 11.54
N ALA A 481 -23.46 -14.60 12.65
CA ALA A 481 -23.54 -15.52 13.78
C ALA A 481 -24.06 -16.91 13.35
N ALA A 482 -25.10 -16.94 12.53
CA ALA A 482 -25.70 -18.18 12.06
C ALA A 482 -24.80 -18.94 11.06
N TYR A 483 -24.01 -18.22 10.26
CA TYR A 483 -23.14 -18.83 9.25
C TYR A 483 -21.80 -19.29 9.81
N CYS A 484 -21.28 -18.63 10.86
CA CYS A 484 -19.97 -18.96 11.40
C CYS A 484 -19.80 -20.45 11.80
N PRO A 485 -20.75 -21.08 12.52
CA PRO A 485 -20.67 -22.51 12.84
C PRO A 485 -20.71 -23.43 11.63
N VAL A 486 -21.31 -23.00 10.51
CA VAL A 486 -21.32 -23.75 9.25
C VAL A 486 -19.93 -23.77 8.64
N VAL A 487 -19.27 -22.62 8.62
CA VAL A 487 -17.91 -22.46 8.10
C VAL A 487 -16.87 -23.13 9.02
N ALA A 488 -17.07 -23.04 10.34
CA ALA A 488 -16.23 -23.69 11.35
C ALA A 488 -16.11 -25.20 11.15
N LYS A 489 -17.22 -25.85 10.74
CA LYS A 489 -17.31 -27.30 10.51
C LYS A 489 -16.72 -27.75 9.17
N SER A 490 -16.28 -26.82 8.32
CA SER A 490 -15.63 -27.18 7.06
C SER A 490 -14.22 -27.74 7.29
N ASN A 491 -13.77 -28.64 6.42
CA ASN A 491 -12.39 -29.14 6.40
C ASN A 491 -11.41 -28.14 5.76
N ALA A 492 -11.84 -26.90 5.51
CA ALA A 492 -11.03 -25.87 4.90
C ALA A 492 -9.97 -25.35 5.90
N PRO A 493 -8.78 -24.95 5.45
CA PRO A 493 -7.84 -24.23 6.30
C PRO A 493 -8.47 -22.96 6.89
N ASP A 494 -8.01 -22.53 8.06
CA ASP A 494 -8.63 -21.41 8.80
C ASP A 494 -8.70 -20.10 8.00
N TRP A 495 -7.74 -19.83 7.13
CA TRP A 495 -7.79 -18.68 6.22
C TRP A 495 -8.95 -18.76 5.21
N GLN A 496 -9.30 -19.96 4.73
CA GLN A 496 -10.45 -20.17 3.84
C GLN A 496 -11.75 -19.98 4.60
N LYS A 497 -11.81 -20.49 5.84
CA LYS A 497 -12.95 -20.29 6.74
C LYS A 497 -13.18 -18.80 7.01
N THR A 498 -12.14 -18.06 7.38
CA THR A 498 -12.22 -16.61 7.62
C THR A 498 -12.63 -15.84 6.37
N ALA A 499 -12.10 -16.19 5.20
CA ALA A 499 -12.45 -15.55 3.93
C ALA A 499 -13.90 -15.86 3.50
N GLU A 500 -14.37 -17.08 3.73
CA GLU A 500 -15.73 -17.51 3.43
C GLU A 500 -16.74 -16.80 4.33
N LEU A 501 -16.48 -16.75 5.64
CA LEU A 501 -17.32 -16.03 6.59
C LEU A 501 -17.36 -14.53 6.27
N ARG A 502 -16.20 -13.90 6.01
CA ARG A 502 -16.14 -12.48 5.66
C ARG A 502 -16.85 -12.16 4.35
N ARG A 503 -16.72 -13.01 3.33
CA ARG A 503 -17.44 -12.87 2.06
C ARG A 503 -18.94 -12.91 2.28
N PHE A 504 -19.41 -13.87 3.08
CA PHE A 504 -20.81 -14.00 3.44
C PHE A 504 -21.31 -12.76 4.22
N THR A 505 -20.56 -12.28 5.21
CA THR A 505 -20.90 -11.07 5.99
C THR A 505 -20.99 -9.83 5.11
N LEU A 506 -20.06 -9.66 4.16
CA LEU A 506 -20.10 -8.54 3.21
C LEU A 506 -21.30 -8.64 2.26
N GLN A 507 -21.63 -9.84 1.77
CA GLN A 507 -22.81 -10.05 0.94
C GLN A 507 -24.11 -9.79 1.72
N ALA A 508 -24.18 -10.18 3.00
CA ALA A 508 -25.28 -9.85 3.89
C ALA A 508 -25.39 -8.34 4.14
N ALA A 509 -24.27 -7.66 4.43
CA ALA A 509 -24.24 -6.21 4.61
C ALA A 509 -24.71 -5.46 3.36
N MET A 510 -24.21 -5.85 2.19
CA MET A 510 -24.67 -5.28 0.93
C MET A 510 -26.17 -5.51 0.75
N GLU A 511 -26.69 -6.73 0.92
CA GLU A 511 -28.11 -7.01 0.76
C GLU A 511 -29.00 -6.20 1.72
N VAL A 512 -28.58 -6.06 2.98
CA VAL A 512 -29.30 -5.24 3.96
C VAL A 512 -29.25 -3.76 3.59
N SER A 513 -28.09 -3.23 3.19
CA SER A 513 -27.93 -1.86 2.72
C SER A 513 -28.76 -1.57 1.46
N ARG A 514 -28.80 -2.49 0.50
CA ARG A 514 -29.60 -2.38 -0.74
C ARG A 514 -31.09 -2.17 -0.44
N ARG A 515 -31.59 -2.79 0.63
CA ARG A 515 -32.98 -2.68 1.08
C ARG A 515 -33.28 -1.41 1.88
N THR A 516 -32.28 -0.53 2.06
CA THR A 516 -32.41 0.77 2.77
C THR A 516 -32.25 1.98 1.85
N ILE A 517 -31.92 1.79 0.58
CA ILE A 517 -31.82 2.85 -0.43
C ILE A 517 -33.20 3.12 -1.06
N SER A 518 -33.68 4.35 -1.01
CA SER A 518 -34.90 4.81 -1.70
C SER A 518 -34.57 5.80 -2.81
N GLY A 519 -34.75 5.38 -4.07
CA GLY A 519 -34.61 6.22 -5.25
C GLY A 519 -34.85 5.39 -6.53
N PRO A 520 -35.30 6.00 -7.65
CA PRO A 520 -35.56 5.27 -8.89
C PRO A 520 -34.24 4.78 -9.51
N VAL A 521 -34.17 3.51 -9.90
CA VAL A 521 -32.96 2.92 -10.51
C VAL A 521 -33.29 2.19 -11.81
N ASP A 522 -32.40 2.36 -12.80
CA ASP A 522 -32.51 1.77 -14.14
C ASP A 522 -32.49 0.23 -14.14
N SER A 523 -33.07 -0.39 -15.17
CA SER A 523 -33.08 -1.85 -15.39
C SER A 523 -31.68 -2.47 -15.41
N GLN A 524 -31.47 -3.62 -14.76
CA GLN A 524 -30.16 -4.27 -14.70
C GLN A 524 -29.93 -5.15 -15.92
N PRO A 525 -28.74 -5.05 -16.57
CA PRO A 525 -28.28 -6.09 -17.49
C PRO A 525 -27.84 -7.35 -16.72
N ILE A 526 -27.99 -8.52 -17.34
CA ILE A 526 -27.51 -9.78 -16.76
C ILE A 526 -25.98 -9.83 -16.65
N ALA A 527 -25.45 -10.65 -15.74
CA ALA A 527 -24.03 -10.94 -15.65
C ALA A 527 -23.54 -11.73 -16.88
N TRP A 528 -22.38 -11.39 -17.44
CA TRP A 528 -21.81 -12.05 -18.62
C TRP A 528 -20.46 -12.68 -18.32
N ALA A 529 -20.22 -13.84 -18.92
CA ALA A 529 -18.91 -14.45 -19.00
C ALA A 529 -18.05 -13.73 -20.04
N LEU A 530 -16.92 -13.18 -19.60
CA LEU A 530 -15.94 -12.51 -20.46
C LEU A 530 -14.68 -13.36 -20.59
N PRO A 531 -14.12 -13.51 -21.80
CA PRO A 531 -12.82 -14.16 -21.99
C PRO A 531 -11.70 -13.25 -21.46
N VAL A 532 -10.81 -13.80 -20.63
CA VAL A 532 -9.62 -13.10 -20.09
C VAL A 532 -8.42 -14.04 -20.19
N GLY A 533 -7.55 -13.80 -21.18
CA GLY A 533 -6.46 -14.73 -21.51
C GLY A 533 -7.02 -16.12 -21.93
N PRO A 534 -6.48 -17.24 -21.42
CA PRO A 534 -7.05 -18.57 -21.65
C PRO A 534 -8.26 -18.90 -20.75
N GLY A 535 -8.66 -18.00 -19.84
CA GLY A 535 -9.73 -18.22 -18.86
C GLY A 535 -11.00 -17.41 -19.13
N LEU A 536 -11.97 -17.54 -18.21
CA LEU A 536 -13.22 -16.78 -18.21
C LEU A 536 -13.33 -15.96 -16.92
N VAL A 537 -14.13 -14.90 -16.89
CA VAL A 537 -14.55 -14.23 -15.64
C VAL A 537 -16.03 -13.83 -15.74
N LEU A 538 -16.74 -13.83 -14.63
CA LEU A 538 -18.11 -13.31 -14.57
C LEU A 538 -18.05 -11.80 -14.27
N LYS A 539 -18.58 -10.98 -15.17
CA LYS A 539 -18.73 -9.54 -14.92
C LYS A 539 -20.07 -9.27 -14.25
N GLU A 540 -20.03 -8.77 -13.01
CA GLU A 540 -21.23 -8.33 -12.31
C GLU A 540 -21.76 -6.99 -12.86
N PRO A 541 -23.08 -6.74 -12.80
CA PRO A 541 -23.67 -5.47 -13.24
C PRO A 541 -23.21 -4.29 -12.38
N ALA A 542 -23.30 -3.08 -12.96
CA ALA A 542 -22.80 -1.85 -12.33
C ALA A 542 -23.76 -1.20 -11.31
N SER A 543 -25.04 -1.60 -11.25
CA SER A 543 -26.03 -1.05 -10.30
C SER A 543 -27.08 -2.11 -9.88
N LEU A 544 -28.16 -1.71 -9.19
CA LEU A 544 -29.28 -2.59 -8.81
C LEU A 544 -30.60 -2.01 -9.30
N ALA A 545 -31.49 -2.83 -9.84
CA ALA A 545 -32.64 -2.37 -10.60
C ALA A 545 -33.97 -2.82 -10.01
N ASP A 546 -35.01 -2.10 -10.38
CA ASP A 546 -36.40 -2.46 -10.11
C ASP A 546 -36.89 -3.65 -10.96
N LYS A 547 -36.16 -4.03 -12.03
CA LYS A 547 -36.44 -5.17 -12.90
C LYS A 547 -35.15 -5.76 -13.51
N LEU A 548 -35.12 -7.09 -13.66
CA LEU A 548 -34.07 -7.83 -14.37
C LEU A 548 -34.40 -7.89 -15.87
N ALA A 549 -33.51 -7.37 -16.73
CA ALA A 549 -33.71 -7.39 -18.18
C ALA A 549 -32.88 -8.51 -18.83
N CYS A 550 -33.56 -9.54 -19.34
CA CYS A 550 -32.91 -10.59 -20.13
C CYS A 550 -32.74 -10.15 -21.60
N PRO A 551 -31.61 -10.49 -22.24
CA PRO A 551 -31.40 -10.23 -23.67
C PRO A 551 -32.39 -11.02 -24.55
N ALA A 552 -32.78 -10.43 -25.68
CA ALA A 552 -33.57 -11.08 -26.71
C ALA A 552 -32.82 -12.27 -27.32
N ASP A 553 -33.55 -13.30 -27.74
CA ASP A 553 -32.98 -14.48 -28.42
C ASP A 553 -32.83 -14.26 -29.93
N ASP A 554 -32.18 -13.16 -30.31
CA ASP A 554 -32.08 -12.70 -31.71
C ASP A 554 -30.73 -13.06 -32.36
N GLY A 555 -29.91 -13.87 -31.70
CA GLY A 555 -28.60 -14.29 -32.18
C GLY A 555 -27.50 -13.23 -32.08
N LYS A 556 -27.78 -12.02 -31.59
CA LYS A 556 -26.80 -10.93 -31.54
C LYS A 556 -25.86 -11.01 -30.34
N ALA A 557 -26.37 -11.43 -29.18
CA ALA A 557 -25.59 -11.51 -27.94
C ALA A 557 -24.93 -12.90 -27.75
N VAL A 558 -25.58 -13.95 -28.27
CA VAL A 558 -25.12 -15.34 -28.24
C VAL A 558 -25.50 -15.98 -29.59
N PRO A 559 -24.62 -16.80 -30.20
CA PRO A 559 -24.97 -17.58 -31.39
C PRO A 559 -26.26 -18.39 -31.23
N THR A 560 -27.15 -18.34 -32.23
CA THR A 560 -28.51 -18.90 -32.16
C THR A 560 -28.54 -20.42 -31.93
N ASP A 561 -27.54 -21.14 -32.44
CA ASP A 561 -27.34 -22.57 -32.24
C ASP A 561 -27.01 -22.90 -30.78
N LEU A 562 -26.16 -22.11 -30.14
CA LEU A 562 -25.83 -22.24 -28.71
C LEU A 562 -27.02 -21.88 -27.83
N SER A 563 -27.75 -20.82 -28.16
CA SER A 563 -28.98 -20.45 -27.44
C SER A 563 -30.04 -21.55 -27.50
N ALA A 564 -30.26 -22.16 -28.67
CA ALA A 564 -31.22 -23.26 -28.83
C ALA A 564 -30.79 -24.52 -28.05
N GLY A 565 -29.49 -24.85 -28.08
CA GLY A 565 -28.92 -25.94 -27.29
C GLY A 565 -29.06 -25.74 -25.78
N ALA A 566 -28.76 -24.52 -25.30
CA ALA A 566 -28.92 -24.14 -23.90
C ALA A 566 -30.40 -24.21 -23.45
N ALA A 567 -31.33 -23.69 -24.26
CA ALA A 567 -32.76 -23.75 -23.97
C ALA A 567 -33.28 -25.19 -23.87
N LYS A 568 -32.82 -26.09 -24.75
CA LYS A 568 -33.17 -27.52 -24.70
C LYS A 568 -32.67 -28.19 -23.42
N LEU A 569 -31.43 -27.92 -23.00
CA LEU A 569 -30.84 -28.47 -21.78
C LEU A 569 -31.50 -27.95 -20.49
N LEU A 570 -32.05 -26.74 -20.54
CA LEU A 570 -32.73 -26.09 -19.41
C LEU A 570 -34.26 -26.23 -19.45
N THR A 571 -34.81 -26.98 -20.39
CA THR A 571 -36.27 -27.19 -20.51
C THR A 571 -36.82 -27.89 -19.26
N GLY A 572 -37.83 -27.30 -18.62
CA GLY A 572 -38.47 -27.86 -17.43
C GLY A 572 -37.68 -27.68 -16.11
N VAL A 573 -36.54 -26.99 -16.14
CA VAL A 573 -35.77 -26.67 -14.93
C VAL A 573 -36.52 -25.66 -14.05
N LYS A 574 -36.61 -25.95 -12.75
CA LYS A 574 -37.13 -25.02 -11.73
C LYS A 574 -35.96 -24.42 -10.94
N PRO A 575 -35.87 -23.09 -10.78
CA PRO A 575 -34.90 -22.47 -9.88
C PRO A 575 -35.18 -22.83 -8.39
N PRO A 576 -34.15 -22.97 -7.53
CA PRO A 576 -32.72 -22.96 -7.84
C PRO A 576 -32.23 -24.27 -8.48
N MET A 577 -31.28 -24.17 -9.41
CA MET A 577 -30.62 -25.34 -9.99
C MET A 577 -29.41 -25.74 -9.16
N GLN A 578 -29.22 -27.05 -8.91
CA GLN A 578 -28.07 -27.53 -8.14
C GLN A 578 -26.76 -27.48 -8.95
N GLY A 579 -25.63 -27.26 -8.27
CA GLY A 579 -24.32 -27.10 -8.92
C GLY A 579 -23.90 -28.27 -9.80
N ALA A 580 -24.19 -29.51 -9.40
CA ALA A 580 -23.90 -30.69 -10.23
C ALA A 580 -24.70 -30.71 -11.54
N ALA A 581 -25.95 -30.26 -11.50
CA ALA A 581 -26.79 -30.17 -12.69
C ALA A 581 -26.33 -29.03 -13.61
N ILE A 582 -25.91 -27.90 -13.03
CA ILE A 582 -25.33 -26.76 -13.78
C ILE A 582 -24.04 -27.19 -14.47
N ALA A 583 -23.16 -27.89 -13.75
CA ALA A 583 -21.90 -28.40 -14.30
C ALA A 583 -22.13 -29.41 -15.43
N SER A 584 -23.13 -30.29 -15.28
CA SER A 584 -23.52 -31.25 -16.32
C SER A 584 -24.04 -30.56 -17.58
N ALA A 585 -24.91 -29.56 -17.43
CA ALA A 585 -25.42 -28.77 -18.56
C ALA A 585 -24.30 -27.99 -19.28
N ALA A 586 -23.41 -27.35 -18.52
CA ALA A 586 -22.27 -26.61 -19.06
C ALA A 586 -21.29 -27.51 -19.83
N THR A 587 -20.95 -28.67 -19.26
CA THR A 587 -20.06 -29.64 -19.88
C THR A 587 -20.69 -30.25 -21.14
N THR A 588 -21.98 -30.58 -21.09
CA THR A 588 -22.72 -31.16 -22.22
C THR A 588 -22.82 -30.17 -23.38
N LEU A 589 -23.22 -28.92 -23.11
CA LEU A 589 -23.31 -27.90 -24.16
C LEU A 589 -21.94 -27.58 -24.75
N TYR A 590 -20.89 -27.54 -23.92
CA TYR A 590 -19.53 -27.36 -24.39
C TYR A 590 -19.12 -28.50 -25.33
N GLN A 591 -19.31 -29.76 -24.93
CA GLN A 591 -18.94 -30.94 -25.72
C GLN A 591 -19.69 -31.04 -27.06
N GLN A 592 -20.98 -30.70 -27.08
CA GLN A 592 -21.80 -30.71 -28.30
C GLN A 592 -21.39 -29.64 -29.32
N ASN A 593 -20.64 -28.62 -28.88
CA ASN A 593 -20.23 -27.48 -29.71
C ASN A 593 -18.70 -27.37 -29.78
N PRO A 594 -18.04 -28.18 -30.63
CA PRO A 594 -16.58 -28.27 -30.69
C PRO A 594 -15.88 -26.95 -31.09
N LYS A 595 -16.59 -26.05 -31.78
CA LYS A 595 -16.08 -24.76 -32.27
C LYS A 595 -16.41 -23.56 -31.37
N ALA A 596 -17.24 -23.74 -30.34
CA ALA A 596 -17.70 -22.64 -29.48
C ALA A 596 -16.65 -22.26 -28.44
N ARG A 597 -16.50 -20.95 -28.17
CA ARG A 597 -15.64 -20.48 -27.07
C ARG A 597 -16.32 -20.79 -25.73
N PRO A 598 -15.56 -21.09 -24.67
CA PRO A 598 -16.13 -21.28 -23.33
C PRO A 598 -17.01 -20.10 -22.86
N SER A 599 -16.68 -18.87 -23.26
CA SER A 599 -17.49 -17.68 -22.96
C SER A 599 -18.85 -17.72 -23.65
N ASP A 600 -18.91 -18.17 -24.90
CA ASP A 600 -20.16 -18.22 -25.67
C ASP A 600 -21.10 -19.28 -25.11
N VAL A 601 -20.54 -20.42 -24.67
CA VAL A 601 -21.29 -21.49 -24.00
C VAL A 601 -21.83 -21.04 -22.65
N ALA A 602 -20.99 -20.37 -21.84
CA ALA A 602 -21.41 -19.80 -20.56
C ALA A 602 -22.54 -18.78 -20.76
N ASN A 603 -22.37 -17.87 -21.72
CA ASN A 603 -23.33 -16.81 -22.00
C ASN A 603 -24.65 -17.33 -22.56
N ALA A 604 -24.63 -18.39 -23.37
CA ALA A 604 -25.84 -19.08 -23.83
C ALA A 604 -26.65 -19.63 -22.66
N LEU A 605 -26.00 -20.31 -21.72
CA LEU A 605 -26.64 -20.87 -20.53
C LEU A 605 -27.18 -19.77 -19.62
N ILE A 606 -26.41 -18.70 -19.39
CA ILE A 606 -26.82 -17.59 -18.53
C ILE A 606 -28.03 -16.85 -19.13
N ALA A 607 -28.02 -16.59 -20.44
CA ALA A 607 -29.13 -15.95 -21.14
C ALA A 607 -30.41 -16.82 -21.11
N SER A 608 -30.31 -18.12 -21.37
CA SER A 608 -31.44 -19.04 -21.29
C SER A 608 -31.99 -19.18 -19.87
N TYR A 609 -31.11 -19.26 -18.86
CA TYR A 609 -31.53 -19.36 -17.46
C TYR A 609 -32.17 -18.07 -16.95
N CYS A 610 -31.71 -16.90 -17.41
CA CYS A 610 -32.33 -15.60 -17.08
C CYS A 610 -33.83 -15.60 -17.38
N ARG A 611 -34.24 -16.10 -18.56
CA ARG A 611 -35.66 -16.12 -18.98
C ARG A 611 -36.52 -16.98 -18.05
N ILE A 612 -35.95 -18.09 -17.55
CA ILE A 612 -36.59 -18.95 -16.55
C ILE A 612 -36.75 -18.18 -15.23
N VAL A 613 -35.68 -17.52 -14.79
CA VAL A 613 -35.63 -16.78 -13.51
C VAL A 613 -36.58 -15.58 -13.51
N THR A 614 -36.70 -14.83 -14.62
CA THR A 614 -37.66 -13.71 -14.73
C THR A 614 -39.13 -14.16 -14.69
N GLY A 615 -39.41 -15.45 -14.95
CA GLY A 615 -40.74 -16.03 -14.81
C GLY A 615 -41.09 -16.47 -13.38
N VAL A 616 -40.13 -16.43 -12.45
CA VAL A 616 -40.35 -16.79 -11.04
C VAL A 616 -40.97 -15.61 -10.29
N LYS A 617 -42.10 -15.84 -9.60
CA LYS A 617 -42.79 -14.84 -8.77
C LYS A 617 -42.04 -14.58 -7.45
N THR A 618 -40.87 -13.96 -7.53
CA THR A 618 -40.10 -13.49 -6.36
C THR A 618 -39.54 -12.08 -6.58
N SER A 619 -38.91 -11.50 -5.56
CA SER A 619 -38.23 -10.22 -5.62
C SER A 619 -37.12 -10.22 -6.69
N VAL A 620 -36.85 -9.05 -7.27
CA VAL A 620 -35.78 -8.90 -8.27
C VAL A 620 -34.41 -9.19 -7.65
N ALA A 621 -34.21 -8.94 -6.36
CA ALA A 621 -33.00 -9.30 -5.63
C ALA A 621 -32.80 -10.83 -5.59
N GLU A 622 -33.87 -11.60 -5.36
CA GLU A 622 -33.80 -13.06 -5.37
C GLU A 622 -33.64 -13.62 -6.78
N GLN A 623 -34.30 -13.04 -7.79
CA GLN A 623 -34.05 -13.35 -9.19
C GLN A 623 -32.56 -13.14 -9.56
N ASN A 624 -31.97 -12.02 -9.14
CA ASN A 624 -30.56 -11.74 -9.37
C ASN A 624 -29.64 -12.72 -8.65
N ALA A 625 -29.96 -13.10 -7.41
CA ALA A 625 -29.17 -14.09 -6.68
C ALA A 625 -29.18 -15.46 -7.37
N LEU A 626 -30.36 -15.91 -7.82
CA LEU A 626 -30.50 -17.16 -8.58
C LEU A 626 -29.69 -17.14 -9.87
N LEU A 627 -29.75 -16.03 -10.61
CA LEU A 627 -29.02 -15.87 -11.86
C LEU A 627 -27.50 -15.81 -11.66
N ASN A 628 -27.02 -15.04 -10.66
CA ASN A 628 -25.59 -14.89 -10.39
C ASN A 628 -24.96 -16.18 -9.85
N GLN A 629 -25.68 -16.93 -9.01
CA GLN A 629 -25.25 -18.25 -8.54
C GLN A 629 -25.09 -19.23 -9.70
N PHE A 630 -26.10 -19.29 -10.58
CA PHE A 630 -26.04 -20.11 -11.78
C PHE A 630 -24.87 -19.71 -12.70
N ALA A 631 -24.73 -18.40 -12.97
CA ALA A 631 -23.71 -17.88 -13.84
C ALA A 631 -22.29 -18.15 -13.32
N GLY A 632 -22.06 -17.97 -12.02
CA GLY A 632 -20.79 -18.26 -11.38
C GLY A 632 -20.40 -19.74 -11.50
N GLN A 633 -21.34 -20.65 -11.25
CA GLN A 633 -21.09 -22.09 -11.35
C GLN A 633 -20.89 -22.58 -12.79
N ALA A 634 -21.63 -22.02 -13.76
CA ALA A 634 -21.44 -22.32 -15.18
C ALA A 634 -20.06 -21.86 -15.67
N VAL A 635 -19.65 -20.64 -15.32
CA VAL A 635 -18.33 -20.09 -15.66
C VAL A 635 -17.21 -20.90 -15.00
N GLN A 636 -17.33 -21.20 -13.70
CA GLN A 636 -16.33 -21.99 -12.97
C GLN A 636 -16.18 -23.40 -13.56
N THR A 637 -17.28 -24.06 -13.93
CA THR A 637 -17.22 -25.38 -14.57
C THR A 637 -16.43 -25.31 -15.88
N LEU A 638 -16.72 -24.33 -16.73
CA LEU A 638 -16.08 -24.20 -18.04
C LEU A 638 -14.60 -23.78 -17.94
N GLN A 639 -14.21 -23.05 -16.89
CA GLN A 639 -12.81 -22.71 -16.61
C GLN A 639 -11.96 -23.93 -16.19
N LEU A 640 -12.58 -24.89 -15.51
CA LEU A 640 -11.89 -26.07 -15.00
C LEU A 640 -11.77 -27.19 -16.05
N LEU A 641 -12.41 -27.04 -17.21
CA LEU A 641 -12.24 -27.97 -18.31
C LEU A 641 -10.86 -27.81 -18.94
N PRO A 642 -10.18 -28.92 -19.29
CA PRO A 642 -8.89 -28.85 -19.95
C PRO A 642 -9.01 -28.11 -21.29
N PRO A 643 -8.04 -27.28 -21.68
CA PRO A 643 -8.04 -26.63 -22.99
C PRO A 643 -8.07 -27.71 -24.07
N ARG A 644 -9.00 -27.57 -25.03
CA ARG A 644 -9.06 -28.48 -26.18
C ARG A 644 -7.72 -28.45 -26.88
N LYS A 645 -7.12 -29.63 -27.12
CA LYS A 645 -5.96 -29.75 -28.00
C LYS A 645 -6.33 -29.09 -29.32
N THR A 646 -5.70 -27.96 -29.63
CA THR A 646 -5.70 -27.44 -30.98
C THR A 646 -5.12 -28.56 -31.84
N VAL A 647 -5.92 -29.08 -32.77
CA VAL A 647 -5.37 -29.88 -33.87
C VAL A 647 -4.49 -28.90 -34.62
N VAL A 648 -3.20 -28.93 -34.32
CA VAL A 648 -2.18 -28.27 -35.14
C VAL A 648 -2.25 -29.02 -36.45
N GLU A 649 -2.89 -28.39 -37.45
CA GLU A 649 -2.74 -28.77 -38.84
C GLU A 649 -1.23 -28.80 -39.10
N ALA A 650 -0.71 -29.99 -39.43
CA ALA A 650 0.69 -30.19 -39.69
C ALA A 650 1.14 -29.19 -40.76
N ALA A 651 2.13 -28.35 -40.42
CA ALA A 651 2.77 -27.48 -41.39
C ALA A 651 3.25 -28.33 -42.59
N PRO A 652 3.04 -27.89 -43.84
CA PRO A 652 3.51 -28.64 -44.99
C PRO A 652 5.02 -28.77 -44.95
N ALA A 653 5.50 -29.99 -45.19
CA ALA A 653 6.92 -30.35 -45.16
C ALA A 653 7.73 -29.38 -46.04
N ALA A 654 8.80 -28.84 -45.47
CA ALA A 654 9.76 -28.00 -46.18
C ALA A 654 10.35 -28.75 -47.38
N THR A 655 10.19 -28.19 -48.57
CA THR A 655 10.81 -28.66 -49.81
C THR A 655 12.33 -28.59 -49.67
N PRO A 656 13.09 -29.66 -50.00
CA PRO A 656 14.54 -29.62 -49.93
C PRO A 656 15.13 -28.66 -50.98
N ALA A 657 16.06 -27.81 -50.53
CA ALA A 657 16.76 -26.85 -51.37
C ALA A 657 17.59 -27.56 -52.47
N ALA A 658 17.48 -27.07 -53.70
CA ALA A 658 18.25 -27.54 -54.84
C ALA A 658 19.75 -27.18 -54.72
N PRO A 659 20.67 -28.02 -55.23
CA PRO A 659 22.11 -27.81 -55.08
C PRO A 659 22.61 -26.66 -55.95
N ALA A 660 23.53 -25.88 -55.39
CA ALA A 660 24.21 -24.77 -56.06
C ALA A 660 24.94 -25.23 -57.32
N LYS A 661 24.60 -24.62 -58.46
CA LYS A 661 25.38 -24.75 -59.71
C LYS A 661 26.65 -23.92 -59.60
N LYS A 662 27.80 -24.59 -59.74
CA LYS A 662 29.09 -23.97 -60.06
C LYS A 662 28.99 -23.22 -61.40
N LYS A 663 29.28 -21.92 -61.39
CA LYS A 663 30.18 -21.24 -62.33
C LYS A 663 30.59 -19.89 -61.75
#